data_AF-A0A195C9M0-F1
#
_entry.id   AF-A0A195C9M0-F1
#
_cell.length_a   1.000
_cell.length_b   1.000
_cell.length_c   1.000
_cell.angle_alpha   90.00
_cell.angle_beta   90.00
_cell.angle_gamma   90.00
#
_symmetry.space_group_name_H-M   'P 1'
#
loop_
_entity.id
_entity.type
_entity.pdbx_description
1 polymer ?
#
loop_
_entity_poly.entity_id
_entity_poly.type
_entity_poly.pdbx_seq_one_letter_code
_entity_poly.pdbx_strand_id
1 'polypeptide(L)'
;MDNLLKELEALKIRGDFFEDNSSWTPCVDLIQRSFVPQRTIGTERPCEEKDFREYRLVVERNLRNVRSMLQHISSSSREKHFQLSNATGIVRAFGMNLLLLIGEHNKKNIWNTVECVSISKELLTTFCDLYACQSISQFLSENENLRNLLLMLRPKLLKDTWKTYPSAVACYRWFLQEPELYIFFLQKPILFNYIGDVLPTALIILDDYFPDNVLIGLECIYQIIQHSYMKKGLIDSGYAKLIYHALQLLTHQKEARYIIPLYSCMASLLATMEHWDNTINLFEWTTRDEVLSTLIENMEFEQNIELRHVYMLSLPQLITHIGCAKWCGALVRILTEYCEHHTDLRTLKATLEMAKTFLLMFRLRVAAHCAPLYTVFLKLHFDLTETPVFDRAIMQNLEDCICMLYQLSSNVGYTVINDDRMRSVLNSSLPVVCQGGIIRIPIGGSYWMLLWGNYKFPHLTVDYYVKKLKSKIISCYMGDNFTIIVNDYKSIKEVLSRDEFDGRVTTAPFIKDRAFGKELGIFFIDGVKWQEQRRFALRYMRDFGFGRRQEKLESEIMDEMTLFLDILKNGPVYDGEKEILKDNLVLFPDILYASSGNNIWNIMFGHRFDRREHDILRLLCYSAYMFVTANDTTGGAIFQRPILRYFGNMFGYTNHMKGSTTVSNIIKKYLEYQKVTISENDDQGFVDKYLKKLNRDDKSNNFTEEQLIILLTDLMIPAFSATPSMITHTIKYIMHHPRVMERVQNEIDNVVGTGRLVTWEDRKNLHYLEATIRETMRIETLAPLGIPHKSVKKTTLGDYEIPANTTIFTNFAAMHHDPDLWDDPEIFRPERFLKEDGQLVKDFTLPFGFGRRLCAGETYARYNLFGTLALLLQNFNLFFVEGEPSSLEDKLPGILVSPKKLWIRLEPR
;
A
#
# COMPACT_ATOMS: atom_id res chain seq x y z
N MET A 1 -54.60 -35.95 -36.14
CA MET A 1 -54.09 -34.82 -36.95
C MET A 1 -55.23 -34.12 -37.67
N ASP A 2 -56.14 -34.86 -38.34
CA ASP A 2 -57.30 -34.28 -39.02
C ASP A 2 -58.37 -33.65 -38.09
N ASN A 3 -58.56 -34.14 -36.86
CA ASN A 3 -59.43 -33.47 -35.89
C ASN A 3 -58.83 -32.16 -35.35
N LEU A 4 -57.50 -32.07 -35.30
CA LEU A 4 -56.76 -30.88 -34.85
C LEU A 4 -56.67 -29.83 -35.97
N LEU A 5 -56.51 -30.28 -37.22
CA LEU A 5 -56.67 -29.45 -38.41
C LEU A 5 -58.11 -28.95 -38.56
N LYS A 6 -59.13 -29.77 -38.26
CA LYS A 6 -60.53 -29.31 -38.22
C LYS A 6 -60.83 -28.34 -37.08
N GLU A 7 -60.25 -28.50 -35.90
CA GLU A 7 -60.37 -27.51 -34.80
C GLU A 7 -59.62 -26.20 -35.12
N LEU A 8 -58.45 -26.27 -35.76
CA LEU A 8 -57.71 -25.10 -36.27
C LEU A 8 -58.40 -24.45 -37.49
N GLU A 9 -59.12 -25.22 -38.31
CA GLU A 9 -59.95 -24.72 -39.41
C GLU A 9 -61.29 -24.16 -38.94
N ALA A 10 -61.85 -24.66 -37.84
CA ALA A 10 -62.98 -24.02 -37.15
C ALA A 10 -62.55 -22.71 -36.46
N LEU A 11 -61.26 -22.60 -36.10
CA LEU A 11 -60.58 -21.37 -35.69
C LEU A 11 -60.05 -20.55 -36.87
N LYS A 12 -60.32 -20.90 -38.15
CA LYS A 12 -60.08 -19.96 -39.28
C LYS A 12 -61.05 -18.79 -39.11
N ILE A 13 -60.59 -17.76 -38.41
CA ILE A 13 -61.30 -16.51 -38.27
C ILE A 13 -61.35 -15.86 -39.67
N ARG A 14 -62.47 -16.07 -40.38
CA ARG A 14 -62.80 -15.35 -41.61
C ARG A 14 -63.71 -14.19 -41.23
N GLY A 15 -63.11 -13.05 -40.92
CA GLY A 15 -63.83 -11.82 -40.64
C GLY A 15 -62.89 -10.72 -40.16
N ASP A 16 -63.26 -9.47 -40.42
CA ASP A 16 -62.57 -8.31 -39.91
C ASP A 16 -62.62 -8.30 -38.38
N PHE A 17 -61.53 -8.71 -37.75
CA PHE A 17 -61.34 -8.86 -36.28
C PHE A 17 -61.67 -7.60 -35.46
N PHE A 18 -61.93 -6.47 -36.11
CA PHE A 18 -61.97 -5.14 -35.52
C PHE A 18 -63.37 -4.51 -35.52
N GLU A 19 -64.40 -5.16 -36.09
CA GLU A 19 -65.76 -4.59 -36.18
C GLU A 19 -66.83 -5.28 -35.30
N ASP A 20 -66.66 -6.55 -34.89
CA ASP A 20 -67.68 -7.29 -34.11
C ASP A 20 -67.11 -8.03 -32.89
N ASN A 21 -67.74 -7.81 -31.71
CA ASN A 21 -67.39 -8.46 -30.44
C ASN A 21 -67.50 -9.99 -30.50
N SER A 22 -68.35 -10.53 -31.39
CA SER A 22 -68.55 -11.97 -31.57
C SER A 22 -67.26 -12.70 -31.97
N SER A 23 -66.38 -12.05 -32.74
CA SER A 23 -65.13 -12.61 -33.28
C SER A 23 -64.04 -12.87 -32.22
N TRP A 24 -64.11 -12.19 -31.08
CA TRP A 24 -63.15 -12.35 -29.98
C TRP A 24 -63.52 -13.48 -29.02
N THR A 25 -64.78 -13.92 -29.01
CA THR A 25 -65.28 -14.94 -28.08
C THR A 25 -64.53 -16.28 -28.21
N PRO A 26 -64.29 -16.84 -29.42
CA PRO A 26 -63.53 -18.07 -29.57
C PRO A 26 -62.06 -17.93 -29.14
N CYS A 27 -61.48 -16.74 -29.31
CA CYS A 27 -60.11 -16.46 -28.91
C CYS A 27 -59.96 -16.42 -27.37
N VAL A 28 -60.93 -15.81 -26.69
CA VAL A 28 -61.00 -15.81 -25.22
C VAL A 28 -61.24 -17.23 -24.68
N ASP A 29 -62.12 -18.01 -25.29
CA ASP A 29 -62.39 -19.41 -24.90
C ASP A 29 -61.14 -20.29 -25.06
N LEU A 30 -60.39 -20.14 -26.15
CA LEU A 30 -59.13 -20.86 -26.35
C LEU A 30 -58.10 -20.53 -25.24
N ILE A 31 -57.97 -19.25 -24.87
CA ILE A 31 -57.09 -18.83 -23.77
C ILE A 31 -57.58 -19.42 -22.44
N GLN A 32 -58.88 -19.37 -22.16
CA GLN A 32 -59.45 -19.88 -20.91
C GLN A 32 -59.28 -21.39 -20.76
N ARG A 33 -59.41 -22.16 -21.86
CA ARG A 33 -59.12 -23.61 -21.90
C ARG A 33 -57.64 -23.94 -21.78
N SER A 34 -56.77 -22.95 -21.89
CA SER A 34 -55.32 -23.09 -21.75
C SER A 34 -54.85 -22.85 -20.31
N PHE A 35 -55.70 -22.32 -19.43
CA PHE A 35 -55.36 -22.10 -18.02
C PHE A 35 -55.14 -23.39 -17.27
N VAL A 36 -54.17 -23.38 -16.37
CA VAL A 36 -53.87 -24.50 -15.48
C VAL A 36 -55.10 -24.82 -14.61
N PRO A 37 -55.56 -26.09 -14.58
CA PRO A 37 -56.75 -26.49 -13.88
C PRO A 37 -56.51 -26.48 -12.39
N GLN A 38 -57.62 -26.48 -11.66
CA GLN A 38 -57.62 -26.67 -10.23
C GLN A 38 -56.98 -28.02 -9.89
N ARG A 39 -56.09 -28.01 -8.89
CA ARG A 39 -55.57 -29.22 -8.27
C ARG A 39 -56.68 -29.89 -7.47
N THR A 40 -57.09 -31.09 -7.90
CA THR A 40 -58.16 -31.86 -7.26
C THR A 40 -57.68 -32.90 -6.25
N ILE A 41 -56.38 -33.24 -6.24
CA ILE A 41 -55.80 -34.28 -5.38
C ILE A 41 -54.59 -33.75 -4.60
N GLY A 42 -54.52 -34.04 -3.30
CA GLY A 42 -53.34 -33.79 -2.46
C GLY A 42 -53.18 -32.35 -1.99
N THR A 43 -54.26 -31.62 -1.77
CA THR A 43 -54.25 -30.20 -1.32
C THR A 43 -53.54 -29.97 0.03
N GLU A 44 -53.38 -31.03 0.84
CA GLU A 44 -52.68 -31.01 2.13
C GLU A 44 -51.18 -31.38 2.04
N ARG A 45 -50.62 -31.54 0.83
CA ARG A 45 -49.18 -31.79 0.60
C ARG A 45 -48.60 -30.86 -0.47
N PRO A 46 -47.27 -30.66 -0.55
CA PRO A 46 -46.65 -29.88 -1.62
C PRO A 46 -47.04 -30.39 -3.02
N CYS A 47 -47.04 -29.48 -4.01
CA CYS A 47 -47.28 -29.86 -5.40
C CYS A 47 -46.14 -30.74 -5.92
N GLU A 48 -46.49 -31.81 -6.63
CA GLU A 48 -45.52 -32.71 -7.26
C GLU A 48 -45.75 -32.81 -8.76
N GLU A 49 -44.71 -33.18 -9.50
CA GLU A 49 -44.75 -33.31 -10.97
C GLU A 49 -45.82 -34.30 -11.46
N LYS A 50 -46.09 -35.35 -10.68
CA LYS A 50 -47.15 -36.31 -10.95
C LYS A 50 -48.55 -35.67 -10.95
N ASP A 51 -48.76 -34.59 -10.21
CA ASP A 51 -50.07 -33.94 -10.05
C ASP A 51 -50.53 -33.24 -11.35
N PHE A 52 -49.59 -32.95 -12.27
CA PHE A 52 -49.86 -32.25 -13.54
C PHE A 52 -49.30 -32.99 -14.77
N ARG A 53 -48.86 -34.25 -14.63
CA ARG A 53 -48.12 -34.97 -15.68
C ARG A 53 -48.88 -35.06 -17.00
N GLU A 54 -50.15 -35.48 -16.95
CA GLU A 54 -51.01 -35.60 -18.12
C GLU A 54 -51.43 -34.22 -18.66
N TYR A 55 -51.54 -33.24 -17.77
CA TYR A 55 -51.95 -31.89 -18.09
C TYR A 55 -50.87 -31.10 -18.86
N ARG A 56 -49.59 -31.27 -18.53
CA ARG A 56 -48.46 -30.56 -19.16
C ARG A 56 -48.44 -30.67 -20.69
N LEU A 57 -48.75 -31.83 -21.23
CA LEU A 57 -48.79 -32.06 -22.69
C LEU A 57 -49.98 -31.33 -23.34
N VAL A 58 -51.11 -31.27 -22.64
CA VAL A 58 -52.31 -30.56 -23.09
C VAL A 58 -52.06 -29.04 -23.10
N VAL A 59 -51.44 -28.50 -22.04
CA VAL A 59 -51.01 -27.09 -21.96
C VAL A 59 -50.08 -26.72 -23.09
N GLU A 60 -49.03 -27.52 -23.30
CA GLU A 60 -48.02 -27.21 -24.31
C GLU A 60 -48.65 -27.17 -25.70
N ARG A 61 -49.55 -28.10 -26.00
CA ARG A 61 -50.34 -28.09 -27.24
C ARG A 61 -51.22 -26.84 -27.32
N ASN A 62 -51.95 -26.51 -26.26
CA ASN A 62 -52.86 -25.36 -26.24
C ASN A 62 -52.10 -24.02 -26.37
N LEU A 63 -50.94 -23.87 -25.71
CA LEU A 63 -50.07 -22.70 -25.85
C LEU A 63 -49.51 -22.56 -27.26
N ARG A 64 -49.15 -23.65 -27.95
CA ARG A 64 -48.78 -23.60 -29.38
C ARG A 64 -49.94 -23.10 -30.25
N ASN A 65 -51.17 -23.50 -29.94
CA ASN A 65 -52.36 -23.02 -30.64
C ASN A 65 -52.59 -21.52 -30.38
N VAL A 66 -52.45 -21.07 -29.12
CA VAL A 66 -52.53 -19.64 -28.76
C VAL A 66 -51.44 -18.83 -29.48
N ARG A 67 -50.22 -19.36 -29.59
CA ARG A 67 -49.13 -18.73 -30.36
C ARG A 67 -49.50 -18.56 -31.83
N SER A 68 -49.98 -19.63 -32.47
CA SER A 68 -50.39 -19.59 -33.88
C SER A 68 -51.53 -18.58 -34.10
N MET A 69 -52.50 -18.54 -33.19
CA MET A 69 -53.60 -17.57 -33.21
C MET A 69 -53.08 -16.13 -33.10
N LEU A 70 -52.19 -15.83 -32.14
CA LEU A 70 -51.64 -14.49 -31.95
C LEU A 70 -50.75 -14.03 -33.11
N GLN A 71 -49.99 -14.93 -33.73
CA GLN A 71 -49.21 -14.63 -34.93
C GLN A 71 -50.12 -14.19 -36.09
N HIS A 72 -51.25 -14.87 -36.28
CA HIS A 72 -52.26 -14.47 -37.26
C HIS A 72 -52.86 -13.10 -36.94
N ILE A 73 -53.29 -12.87 -35.69
CA ILE A 73 -53.83 -11.57 -35.26
C ILE A 73 -52.80 -10.44 -35.45
N SER A 74 -51.53 -10.69 -35.11
CA SER A 74 -50.43 -9.74 -35.31
C SER A 74 -50.18 -9.42 -36.79
N SER A 75 -50.18 -10.43 -37.67
CA SER A 75 -50.06 -10.20 -39.12
C SER A 75 -51.21 -9.35 -39.68
N SER A 76 -52.45 -9.65 -39.30
CA SER A 76 -53.63 -8.88 -39.75
C SER A 76 -53.69 -7.47 -39.16
N SER A 77 -53.20 -7.27 -37.93
CA SER A 77 -53.06 -5.95 -37.31
C SER A 77 -52.02 -5.08 -38.02
N ARG A 78 -50.88 -5.66 -38.43
CA ARG A 78 -49.83 -4.96 -39.19
C ARG A 78 -50.29 -4.57 -40.59
N GLU A 79 -51.02 -5.44 -41.28
CA GLU A 79 -51.59 -5.15 -42.61
C GLU A 79 -52.63 -4.02 -42.60
N LYS A 80 -53.37 -3.85 -41.49
CA LYS A 80 -54.41 -2.82 -41.34
C LYS A 80 -53.99 -1.58 -40.54
N HIS A 81 -52.71 -1.47 -40.13
CA HIS A 81 -52.20 -0.40 -39.27
C HIS A 81 -53.05 -0.14 -38.00
N PHE A 82 -53.64 -1.20 -37.43
CA PHE A 82 -54.57 -1.07 -36.31
C PHE A 82 -53.93 -1.57 -35.01
N GLN A 83 -53.92 -0.73 -33.97
CA GLN A 83 -53.41 -1.07 -32.63
C GLN A 83 -54.57 -1.23 -31.65
N LEU A 84 -54.49 -2.22 -30.76
CA LEU A 84 -55.58 -2.56 -29.82
C LEU A 84 -55.63 -1.65 -28.57
N SER A 85 -54.87 -0.55 -28.57
CA SER A 85 -54.64 0.34 -27.42
C SER A 85 -55.91 1.05 -26.92
N ASN A 86 -56.92 1.28 -27.77
CA ASN A 86 -58.15 1.99 -27.41
C ASN A 86 -59.42 1.10 -27.29
N ALA A 87 -59.29 -0.23 -27.23
CA ALA A 87 -60.44 -1.12 -27.30
C ALA A 87 -61.25 -1.22 -25.99
N THR A 88 -62.60 -1.25 -26.09
CA THR A 88 -63.54 -1.40 -24.96
C THR A 88 -64.25 -2.76 -25.00
N GLY A 89 -64.53 -3.35 -23.83
CA GLY A 89 -65.27 -4.62 -23.72
C GLY A 89 -64.42 -5.89 -23.89
N ILE A 90 -64.82 -6.78 -24.81
CA ILE A 90 -64.30 -8.15 -24.93
C ILE A 90 -62.82 -8.22 -25.31
N VAL A 91 -62.30 -7.21 -26.03
CA VAL A 91 -60.88 -7.11 -26.40
C VAL A 91 -59.99 -6.83 -25.19
N ARG A 92 -60.49 -6.07 -24.22
CA ARG A 92 -59.80 -5.87 -22.94
C ARG A 92 -59.82 -7.15 -22.13
N ALA A 93 -60.94 -7.86 -22.10
CA ALA A 93 -61.04 -9.17 -21.46
C ALA A 93 -60.08 -10.20 -22.10
N PHE A 94 -59.92 -10.18 -23.42
CA PHE A 94 -58.92 -10.98 -24.13
C PHE A 94 -57.50 -10.66 -23.65
N GLY A 95 -57.12 -9.39 -23.61
CA GLY A 95 -55.80 -8.96 -23.12
C GLY A 95 -55.55 -9.38 -21.66
N MET A 96 -56.55 -9.23 -20.78
CA MET A 96 -56.45 -9.66 -19.39
C MET A 96 -56.27 -11.17 -19.25
N ASN A 97 -57.10 -11.97 -19.94
CA ASN A 97 -56.97 -13.43 -19.90
C ASN A 97 -55.64 -13.91 -20.49
N LEU A 98 -55.15 -13.24 -21.55
CA LEU A 98 -53.86 -13.54 -22.15
C LEU A 98 -52.71 -13.25 -21.19
N LEU A 99 -52.72 -12.10 -20.51
CA LEU A 99 -51.73 -11.78 -19.48
C LEU A 99 -51.77 -12.78 -18.32
N LEU A 100 -52.95 -13.17 -17.86
CA LEU A 100 -53.08 -14.22 -16.83
C LEU A 100 -52.43 -15.53 -17.30
N LEU A 101 -52.64 -15.92 -18.57
CA LEU A 101 -52.10 -17.16 -19.13
C LEU A 101 -50.57 -17.09 -19.26
N ILE A 102 -50.06 -15.95 -19.72
CA ILE A 102 -48.62 -15.69 -19.76
C ILE A 102 -48.04 -15.80 -18.34
N GLY A 103 -48.70 -15.24 -17.34
CA GLY A 103 -48.24 -15.27 -15.95
C GLY A 103 -48.22 -16.65 -15.32
N GLU A 104 -49.18 -17.53 -15.64
CA GLU A 104 -49.16 -18.94 -15.19
C GLU A 104 -47.95 -19.73 -15.75
N HIS A 105 -47.38 -19.28 -16.87
CA HIS A 105 -46.32 -19.97 -17.61
C HIS A 105 -44.98 -19.21 -17.70
N ASN A 106 -44.88 -17.99 -17.16
CA ASN A 106 -43.71 -17.12 -17.33
C ASN A 106 -42.40 -17.70 -16.75
N LYS A 107 -42.49 -18.47 -15.67
CA LYS A 107 -41.36 -19.18 -15.04
C LYS A 107 -41.59 -20.67 -15.05
N LYS A 108 -40.49 -21.43 -15.02
CA LYS A 108 -40.52 -22.88 -14.94
C LYS A 108 -41.17 -23.32 -13.62
N ASN A 109 -42.28 -24.04 -13.71
CA ASN A 109 -43.07 -24.56 -12.59
C ASN A 109 -43.39 -26.05 -12.80
N ILE A 110 -44.01 -26.64 -11.79
CA ILE A 110 -44.37 -28.07 -11.75
C ILE A 110 -45.50 -28.42 -12.75
N TRP A 111 -46.23 -27.45 -13.30
CA TRP A 111 -47.31 -27.69 -14.27
C TRP A 111 -46.96 -27.34 -15.72
N ASN A 112 -45.73 -26.89 -16.00
CA ASN A 112 -45.33 -26.43 -17.33
C ASN A 112 -44.00 -27.03 -17.80
N THR A 113 -43.74 -27.03 -19.11
CA THR A 113 -42.47 -27.48 -19.71
C THR A 113 -41.55 -26.30 -20.01
N VAL A 114 -40.28 -26.56 -20.36
CA VAL A 114 -39.36 -25.49 -20.79
C VAL A 114 -39.88 -24.81 -22.07
N GLU A 115 -40.52 -25.58 -22.95
CA GLU A 115 -41.20 -25.08 -24.14
C GLU A 115 -42.36 -24.14 -23.80
N CYS A 116 -43.20 -24.48 -22.80
CA CYS A 116 -44.27 -23.57 -22.35
C CYS A 116 -43.73 -22.21 -21.93
N VAL A 117 -42.58 -22.18 -21.23
CA VAL A 117 -41.92 -20.94 -20.79
C VAL A 117 -41.38 -20.16 -21.99
N SER A 118 -40.80 -20.84 -22.99
CA SER A 118 -40.35 -20.20 -24.23
C SER A 118 -41.52 -19.56 -24.97
N ILE A 119 -42.62 -20.31 -25.13
CA ILE A 119 -43.83 -19.80 -25.78
C ILE A 119 -44.38 -18.61 -25.00
N SER A 120 -44.50 -18.67 -23.67
CA SER A 120 -45.03 -17.52 -22.91
C SER A 120 -44.19 -16.25 -23.07
N LYS A 121 -42.87 -16.37 -23.21
CA LYS A 121 -41.98 -15.23 -23.50
C LYS A 121 -42.23 -14.66 -24.90
N GLU A 122 -42.46 -15.50 -25.91
CA GLU A 122 -42.85 -15.07 -27.26
C GLU A 122 -44.23 -14.37 -27.27
N LEU A 123 -45.20 -14.94 -26.54
CA LEU A 123 -46.54 -14.33 -26.40
C LEU A 123 -46.46 -12.97 -25.72
N LEU A 124 -45.53 -12.79 -24.78
CA LEU A 124 -45.32 -11.52 -24.11
C LEU A 124 -44.83 -10.43 -25.06
N THR A 125 -43.84 -10.73 -25.91
CA THR A 125 -43.38 -9.79 -26.95
C THR A 125 -44.51 -9.45 -27.91
N THR A 126 -45.29 -10.47 -28.31
CA THR A 126 -46.44 -10.30 -29.21
C THR A 126 -47.54 -9.45 -28.56
N PHE A 127 -47.75 -9.59 -27.24
CA PHE A 127 -48.70 -8.79 -26.48
C PHE A 127 -48.31 -7.30 -26.49
N CYS A 128 -47.04 -6.98 -26.22
CA CYS A 128 -46.55 -5.61 -26.24
C CYS A 128 -46.72 -4.94 -27.62
N ASP A 129 -46.42 -5.67 -28.69
CA ASP A 129 -46.63 -5.24 -30.08
C ASP A 129 -48.12 -4.94 -30.37
N LEU A 130 -49.03 -5.80 -29.94
CA LEU A 130 -50.47 -5.70 -30.21
C LEU A 130 -51.15 -4.54 -29.48
N TYR A 131 -50.75 -4.28 -28.23
CA TYR A 131 -51.30 -3.20 -27.39
C TYR A 131 -50.48 -1.90 -27.43
N ALA A 132 -49.42 -1.86 -28.25
CA ALA A 132 -48.55 -0.70 -28.41
C ALA A 132 -47.95 -0.17 -27.09
N CYS A 133 -47.62 -1.07 -26.17
CA CYS A 133 -47.01 -0.72 -24.89
C CYS A 133 -45.54 -1.10 -24.88
N GLN A 134 -44.70 -0.22 -24.35
CA GLN A 134 -43.25 -0.48 -24.20
C GLN A 134 -42.96 -1.51 -23.10
N SER A 135 -43.91 -1.69 -22.17
CA SER A 135 -43.81 -2.68 -21.10
C SER A 135 -45.20 -3.06 -20.57
N ILE A 136 -45.29 -4.21 -19.90
CA ILE A 136 -46.48 -4.63 -19.16
C ILE A 136 -46.85 -3.59 -18.08
N SER A 137 -45.84 -2.97 -17.44
CA SER A 137 -46.05 -1.93 -16.42
C SER A 137 -46.88 -0.76 -16.97
N GLN A 138 -46.57 -0.31 -18.19
CA GLN A 138 -47.34 0.72 -18.87
C GLN A 138 -48.80 0.30 -19.04
N PHE A 139 -49.04 -0.89 -19.58
CA PHE A 139 -50.40 -1.41 -19.78
C PHE A 139 -51.18 -1.57 -18.46
N LEU A 140 -50.54 -2.05 -17.40
CA LEU A 140 -51.16 -2.24 -16.08
C LEU A 140 -51.46 -0.91 -15.36
N SER A 141 -50.71 0.14 -15.67
CA SER A 141 -50.91 1.48 -15.09
C SER A 141 -52.12 2.23 -15.66
N GLU A 142 -52.61 1.83 -16.84
CA GLU A 142 -53.74 2.45 -17.53
C GLU A 142 -55.08 1.84 -17.09
N ASN A 143 -56.16 2.63 -17.11
CA ASN A 143 -57.56 2.16 -17.05
C ASN A 143 -57.95 1.18 -15.92
N GLU A 144 -57.36 1.28 -14.71
CA GLU A 144 -57.55 0.32 -13.60
C GLU A 144 -57.27 -1.15 -13.98
N ASN A 145 -56.45 -1.37 -15.02
CA ASN A 145 -56.17 -2.70 -15.57
C ASN A 145 -55.60 -3.66 -14.51
N LEU A 146 -54.69 -3.17 -13.66
CA LEU A 146 -54.15 -3.96 -12.55
C LEU A 146 -55.23 -4.40 -11.56
N ARG A 147 -56.15 -3.50 -11.18
CA ARG A 147 -57.25 -3.82 -10.26
C ARG A 147 -58.19 -4.86 -10.84
N ASN A 148 -58.57 -4.70 -12.11
CA ASN A 148 -59.44 -5.64 -12.81
C ASN A 148 -58.79 -7.03 -12.90
N LEU A 149 -57.49 -7.08 -13.18
CA LEU A 149 -56.74 -8.33 -13.23
C LEU A 149 -56.69 -8.99 -11.84
N LEU A 150 -56.42 -8.22 -10.78
CA LEU A 150 -56.43 -8.73 -9.40
C LEU A 150 -57.82 -9.24 -8.99
N LEU A 151 -58.90 -8.57 -9.41
CA LEU A 151 -60.27 -9.02 -9.19
C LEU A 151 -60.59 -10.33 -9.92
N MET A 152 -60.06 -10.53 -11.14
CA MET A 152 -60.19 -11.80 -11.87
C MET A 152 -59.44 -12.96 -11.18
N LEU A 153 -58.30 -12.68 -10.55
CA LEU A 153 -57.53 -13.67 -9.79
C LEU A 153 -58.11 -13.95 -8.41
N ARG A 154 -58.78 -12.96 -7.78
CA ARG A 154 -59.24 -13.01 -6.38
C ARG A 154 -60.00 -14.28 -6.00
N PRO A 155 -60.98 -14.81 -6.78
CA PRO A 155 -61.69 -16.04 -6.42
C PRO A 155 -60.77 -17.27 -6.26
N LYS A 156 -59.67 -17.29 -7.02
CA LYS A 156 -58.65 -18.35 -6.96
C LYS A 156 -57.63 -18.14 -5.84
N LEU A 157 -57.65 -17.00 -5.14
CA LEU A 157 -56.64 -16.58 -4.16
C LEU A 157 -57.25 -16.31 -2.76
N LEU A 158 -58.47 -16.79 -2.50
CA LEU A 158 -59.10 -16.72 -1.17
C LEU A 158 -58.46 -17.75 -0.23
N LYS A 159 -58.65 -17.55 1.09
CA LYS A 159 -58.12 -18.41 2.16
C LYS A 159 -58.31 -19.91 1.91
N ASP A 160 -59.47 -20.30 1.39
CA ASP A 160 -59.84 -21.71 1.19
C ASP A 160 -59.53 -22.23 -0.23
N THR A 161 -59.22 -21.35 -1.20
CA THR A 161 -59.10 -21.72 -2.62
C THR A 161 -57.67 -21.67 -3.15
N TRP A 162 -56.80 -20.81 -2.62
CA TRP A 162 -55.47 -20.55 -3.17
C TRP A 162 -54.58 -21.80 -3.29
N LYS A 163 -54.65 -22.73 -2.33
CA LYS A 163 -53.91 -24.00 -2.35
C LYS A 163 -54.32 -24.93 -3.50
N THR A 164 -55.53 -24.76 -4.01
CA THR A 164 -56.05 -25.54 -5.14
C THR A 164 -55.68 -24.92 -6.50
N TYR A 165 -55.18 -23.67 -6.52
CA TYR A 165 -54.77 -22.97 -7.74
C TYR A 165 -53.30 -22.48 -7.64
N PRO A 166 -52.31 -23.39 -7.67
CA PRO A 166 -50.90 -23.00 -7.55
C PRO A 166 -50.43 -22.11 -8.73
N SER A 167 -51.05 -22.22 -9.90
CA SER A 167 -50.79 -21.34 -11.04
C SER A 167 -51.22 -19.89 -10.79
N ALA A 168 -52.35 -19.70 -10.09
CA ALA A 168 -52.85 -18.37 -9.74
C ALA A 168 -51.89 -17.68 -8.74
N VAL A 169 -51.31 -18.44 -7.82
CA VAL A 169 -50.28 -17.94 -6.88
C VAL A 169 -49.02 -17.51 -7.63
N ALA A 170 -48.55 -18.32 -8.58
CA ALA A 170 -47.39 -17.97 -9.42
C ALA A 170 -47.66 -16.74 -10.30
N CYS A 171 -48.88 -16.63 -10.84
CA CYS A 171 -49.33 -15.50 -11.64
C CYS A 171 -49.42 -14.21 -10.80
N TYR A 172 -49.98 -14.29 -9.59
CA TYR A 172 -49.99 -13.20 -8.62
C TYR A 172 -48.57 -12.74 -8.23
N ARG A 173 -47.67 -13.68 -7.93
CA ARG A 173 -46.25 -13.41 -7.66
C ARG A 173 -45.60 -12.67 -8.84
N TRP A 174 -45.87 -13.10 -10.07
CA TRP A 174 -45.32 -12.48 -11.27
C TRP A 174 -45.72 -11.01 -11.42
N PHE A 175 -47.01 -10.69 -11.24
CA PHE A 175 -47.47 -9.30 -11.31
C PHE A 175 -46.85 -8.36 -10.28
N LEU A 176 -46.45 -8.91 -9.13
CA LEU A 176 -45.76 -8.13 -8.09
C LEU A 176 -44.26 -7.98 -8.35
N GLN A 177 -43.63 -8.86 -9.14
CA GLN A 177 -42.16 -9.02 -9.17
C GLN A 177 -41.39 -8.32 -10.29
N GLU A 178 -42.02 -7.77 -11.33
CA GLU A 178 -41.30 -7.44 -12.57
C GLU A 178 -40.09 -6.48 -12.41
N PRO A 179 -38.85 -6.97 -12.69
CA PRO A 179 -38.09 -6.36 -13.79
C PRO A 179 -37.21 -7.35 -14.57
N GLU A 180 -37.20 -7.30 -15.91
CA GLU A 180 -36.06 -7.75 -16.74
C GLU A 180 -36.17 -7.24 -18.20
N LEU A 181 -35.94 -5.95 -18.41
CA LEU A 181 -35.28 -5.48 -19.63
C LEU A 181 -34.49 -4.21 -19.30
N TYR A 182 -33.17 -4.32 -19.48
CA TYR A 182 -32.20 -3.24 -19.39
C TYR A 182 -32.67 -2.03 -20.21
N ILE A 183 -33.20 -0.99 -19.56
CA ILE A 183 -33.14 0.41 -20.00
C ILE A 183 -33.41 1.29 -18.76
N PHE A 184 -32.50 2.24 -18.54
CA PHE A 184 -32.65 3.31 -17.55
C PHE A 184 -33.94 4.11 -17.79
N PHE A 185 -34.65 4.44 -16.70
CA PHE A 185 -35.84 5.33 -16.62
C PHE A 185 -37.18 4.82 -17.18
N LEU A 186 -37.87 3.91 -16.48
CA LEU A 186 -39.33 3.73 -16.63
C LEU A 186 -40.00 3.51 -15.26
N GLN A 187 -41.11 4.22 -15.01
CA GLN A 187 -41.83 4.23 -13.72
C GLN A 187 -42.39 2.84 -13.36
N LYS A 188 -42.09 2.37 -12.15
CA LYS A 188 -42.73 1.19 -11.54
C LYS A 188 -44.24 1.46 -11.35
N PRO A 189 -45.13 0.47 -11.53
CA PRO A 189 -46.53 0.64 -11.19
C PRO A 189 -46.63 0.92 -9.68
N ILE A 190 -47.37 1.95 -9.30
CA ILE A 190 -47.56 2.32 -7.90
C ILE A 190 -48.53 1.30 -7.26
N LEU A 191 -48.00 0.17 -6.78
CA LEU A 191 -48.78 -0.84 -6.07
C LEU A 191 -49.45 -0.28 -4.81
N PHE A 192 -48.89 0.80 -4.24
CA PHE A 192 -49.45 1.50 -3.08
C PHE A 192 -50.94 1.86 -3.24
N ASN A 193 -51.37 2.28 -4.44
CA ASN A 193 -52.77 2.68 -4.67
C ASN A 193 -53.75 1.49 -4.60
N TYR A 194 -53.23 0.25 -4.68
CA TYR A 194 -54.00 -0.99 -4.68
C TYR A 194 -53.64 -1.87 -3.48
N ILE A 195 -53.00 -1.32 -2.43
CA ILE A 195 -52.50 -2.09 -1.30
C ILE A 195 -53.58 -2.93 -0.62
N GLY A 196 -54.81 -2.42 -0.55
CA GLY A 196 -55.97 -3.14 0.01
C GLY A 196 -56.39 -4.36 -0.81
N ASP A 197 -56.09 -4.40 -2.11
CA ASP A 197 -56.38 -5.52 -3.00
C ASP A 197 -55.24 -6.54 -3.06
N VAL A 198 -53.98 -6.10 -2.89
CA VAL A 198 -52.81 -6.99 -2.96
C VAL A 198 -52.39 -7.55 -1.61
N LEU A 199 -52.37 -6.76 -0.54
CA LEU A 199 -51.78 -7.18 0.74
C LEU A 199 -52.49 -8.38 1.40
N PRO A 200 -53.84 -8.49 1.44
CA PRO A 200 -54.51 -9.62 2.09
C PRO A 200 -54.09 -10.97 1.51
N THR A 201 -53.95 -11.06 0.20
CA THR A 201 -53.51 -12.28 -0.49
C THR A 201 -52.09 -12.66 -0.13
N ALA A 202 -51.17 -11.69 -0.08
CA ALA A 202 -49.78 -11.94 0.33
C ALA A 202 -49.70 -12.44 1.78
N LEU A 203 -50.50 -11.86 2.69
CA LEU A 203 -50.56 -12.30 4.09
C LEU A 203 -51.17 -13.70 4.24
N ILE A 204 -52.20 -14.05 3.46
CA ILE A 204 -52.79 -15.40 3.46
C ILE A 204 -51.75 -16.45 3.02
N ILE A 205 -50.95 -16.14 2.00
CA ILE A 205 -49.89 -17.04 1.51
C ILE A 205 -48.75 -17.13 2.53
N LEU A 206 -48.43 -16.03 3.22
CA LEU A 206 -47.41 -15.98 4.27
C LEU A 206 -47.78 -16.84 5.50
N ASP A 207 -49.06 -16.85 5.90
CA ASP A 207 -49.58 -17.56 7.08
C ASP A 207 -49.75 -19.09 6.85
N ASP A 208 -48.98 -19.67 5.94
CA ASP A 208 -49.01 -21.10 5.66
C ASP A 208 -47.89 -21.87 6.39
N TYR A 209 -48.12 -23.17 6.62
CA TYR A 209 -47.13 -24.03 7.26
C TYR A 209 -46.10 -24.60 6.26
N PHE A 210 -46.33 -24.47 4.95
CA PHE A 210 -45.41 -24.94 3.92
C PHE A 210 -44.31 -23.90 3.62
N PRO A 211 -43.01 -24.23 3.77
CA PRO A 211 -41.92 -23.29 3.59
C PRO A 211 -41.89 -22.58 2.22
N ASP A 212 -42.22 -23.30 1.15
CA ASP A 212 -42.22 -22.73 -0.22
C ASP A 212 -43.29 -21.65 -0.39
N ASN A 213 -44.44 -21.79 0.31
CA ASN A 213 -45.51 -20.79 0.29
C ASN A 213 -45.15 -19.59 1.15
N VAL A 214 -44.57 -19.80 2.33
CA VAL A 214 -44.04 -18.71 3.18
C VAL A 214 -43.03 -17.87 2.40
N LEU A 215 -42.13 -18.49 1.64
CA LEU A 215 -41.16 -17.80 0.79
C LEU A 215 -41.84 -16.94 -0.29
N ILE A 216 -42.85 -17.49 -0.97
CA ILE A 216 -43.65 -16.74 -1.95
C ILE A 216 -44.33 -15.54 -1.27
N GLY A 217 -44.91 -15.73 -0.08
CA GLY A 217 -45.54 -14.67 0.71
C GLY A 217 -44.55 -13.56 1.06
N LEU A 218 -43.34 -13.90 1.52
CA LEU A 218 -42.28 -12.95 1.82
C LEU A 218 -41.83 -12.16 0.60
N GLU A 219 -41.62 -12.83 -0.53
CA GLU A 219 -41.26 -12.15 -1.78
C GLU A 219 -42.36 -11.18 -2.24
N CYS A 220 -43.63 -11.56 -2.12
CA CYS A 220 -44.76 -10.68 -2.43
C CYS A 220 -44.80 -9.47 -1.49
N ILE A 221 -44.62 -9.67 -0.18
CA ILE A 221 -44.56 -8.58 0.82
C ILE A 221 -43.39 -7.65 0.55
N TYR A 222 -42.21 -8.19 0.22
CA TYR A 222 -41.04 -7.40 -0.14
C TYR A 222 -41.35 -6.44 -1.29
N GLN A 223 -41.97 -6.93 -2.37
CA GLN A 223 -42.33 -6.09 -3.50
C GLN A 223 -43.37 -5.03 -3.13
N ILE A 224 -44.38 -5.38 -2.32
CA ILE A 224 -45.37 -4.41 -1.83
C ILE A 224 -44.68 -3.28 -1.04
N ILE A 225 -43.71 -3.59 -0.18
CA ILE A 225 -42.92 -2.62 0.57
C ILE A 225 -42.09 -1.76 -0.38
N GLN A 226 -41.35 -2.36 -1.32
CA GLN A 226 -40.48 -1.64 -2.26
C GLN A 226 -41.26 -0.67 -3.17
N HIS A 227 -42.46 -1.03 -3.62
CA HIS A 227 -43.33 -0.15 -4.40
C HIS A 227 -44.04 0.92 -3.55
N SER A 228 -44.00 0.78 -2.23
CA SER A 228 -44.53 1.73 -1.24
C SER A 228 -43.42 2.46 -0.47
N TYR A 229 -42.16 2.30 -0.90
CA TYR A 229 -40.98 2.79 -0.19
C TYR A 229 -41.05 4.29 0.05
N MET A 230 -40.79 4.71 1.29
CA MET A 230 -40.85 6.10 1.75
C MET A 230 -42.21 6.80 1.60
N LYS A 231 -43.33 6.07 1.38
CA LYS A 231 -44.67 6.69 1.38
C LYS A 231 -45.26 6.72 2.78
N LYS A 232 -45.50 7.92 3.31
CA LYS A 232 -46.14 8.12 4.62
C LYS A 232 -47.50 7.42 4.75
N GLY A 233 -48.24 7.32 3.64
CA GLY A 233 -49.55 6.66 3.63
C GLY A 233 -49.53 5.17 4.00
N LEU A 234 -48.40 4.46 3.94
CA LEU A 234 -48.26 3.08 4.43
C LEU A 234 -48.32 3.02 5.97
N ILE A 235 -47.86 4.09 6.62
CA ILE A 235 -47.89 4.27 8.08
C ILE A 235 -49.27 4.76 8.50
N ASP A 236 -49.78 5.82 7.87
CA ASP A 236 -51.07 6.46 8.23
C ASP A 236 -52.27 5.50 8.09
N SER A 237 -52.19 4.52 7.18
CA SER A 237 -53.24 3.49 6.97
C SER A 237 -53.16 2.30 7.93
N GLY A 238 -52.10 2.19 8.75
CA GLY A 238 -51.87 1.07 9.65
C GLY A 238 -51.31 -0.21 8.99
N TYR A 239 -51.18 -0.25 7.67
CA TYR A 239 -50.66 -1.42 6.95
C TYR A 239 -49.20 -1.73 7.31
N ALA A 240 -48.36 -0.72 7.56
CA ALA A 240 -46.98 -0.93 8.01
C ALA A 240 -46.93 -1.76 9.31
N LYS A 241 -47.80 -1.45 10.27
CA LYS A 241 -47.87 -2.17 11.55
C LYS A 241 -48.39 -3.59 11.38
N LEU A 242 -49.37 -3.79 10.51
CA LEU A 242 -49.88 -5.12 10.16
C LEU A 242 -48.80 -6.01 9.55
N ILE A 243 -48.05 -5.48 8.56
CA ILE A 243 -46.93 -6.19 7.92
C ILE A 243 -45.85 -6.50 8.95
N TYR A 244 -45.50 -5.54 9.81
CA TYR A 244 -44.51 -5.74 10.87
C TYR A 244 -44.88 -6.92 11.78
N HIS A 245 -46.12 -6.96 12.30
CA HIS A 245 -46.56 -8.04 13.17
C HIS A 245 -46.57 -9.41 12.47
N ALA A 246 -46.97 -9.45 11.19
CA ALA A 246 -46.93 -10.69 10.41
C ALA A 246 -45.51 -11.22 10.20
N LEU A 247 -44.55 -10.33 9.90
CA LEU A 247 -43.14 -10.69 9.76
C LEU A 247 -42.50 -11.07 11.11
N GLN A 248 -42.85 -10.37 12.19
CA GLN A 248 -42.32 -10.62 13.53
C GLN A 248 -42.57 -12.06 13.99
N LEU A 249 -43.74 -12.63 13.69
CA LEU A 249 -44.05 -14.03 14.02
C LEU A 249 -43.06 -15.04 13.39
N LEU A 250 -42.53 -14.73 12.22
CA LEU A 250 -41.56 -15.58 11.51
C LEU A 250 -40.15 -15.47 12.08
N THR A 251 -39.83 -14.40 12.83
CA THR A 251 -38.48 -14.22 13.41
C THR A 251 -38.13 -15.26 14.48
N HIS A 252 -39.15 -15.90 15.08
CA HIS A 252 -38.97 -16.98 16.05
C HIS A 252 -38.87 -18.37 15.42
N GLN A 253 -39.16 -18.50 14.14
CA GLN A 253 -39.10 -19.78 13.46
C GLN A 253 -37.65 -20.03 12.94
N LYS A 254 -37.10 -21.23 13.13
CA LYS A 254 -35.71 -21.58 12.77
C LYS A 254 -35.56 -22.35 11.43
N GLU A 255 -35.95 -21.77 10.31
CA GLU A 255 -35.79 -22.34 8.96
C GLU A 255 -34.96 -21.39 8.10
N ALA A 256 -33.83 -21.89 7.58
CA ALA A 256 -32.83 -21.09 6.88
C ALA A 256 -33.37 -20.40 5.63
N ARG A 257 -34.33 -21.04 4.94
CA ARG A 257 -34.84 -20.62 3.63
C ARG A 257 -35.49 -19.24 3.62
N TYR A 258 -36.13 -18.83 4.73
CA TYR A 258 -36.82 -17.54 4.78
C TYR A 258 -36.05 -16.44 5.50
N ILE A 259 -34.94 -16.73 6.21
CA ILE A 259 -34.26 -15.74 7.06
C ILE A 259 -33.82 -14.51 6.26
N ILE A 260 -33.11 -14.72 5.13
CA ILE A 260 -32.66 -13.61 4.29
C ILE A 260 -33.87 -12.81 3.74
N PRO A 261 -34.86 -13.44 3.07
CA PRO A 261 -36.06 -12.73 2.62
C PRO A 261 -36.79 -11.97 3.74
N LEU A 262 -36.95 -12.59 4.91
CA LEU A 262 -37.64 -12.03 6.07
C LEU A 262 -36.96 -10.75 6.55
N TYR A 263 -35.65 -10.81 6.83
CA TYR A 263 -34.93 -9.64 7.33
C TYR A 263 -34.74 -8.57 6.26
N SER A 264 -34.70 -8.92 4.97
CA SER A 264 -34.78 -7.93 3.88
C SER A 264 -36.12 -7.19 3.83
N CYS A 265 -37.25 -7.90 4.06
CA CYS A 265 -38.56 -7.26 4.24
C CYS A 265 -38.56 -6.34 5.45
N MET A 266 -38.10 -6.82 6.61
CA MET A 266 -38.08 -6.05 7.85
C MET A 266 -37.20 -4.80 7.72
N ALA A 267 -35.99 -4.91 7.16
CA ALA A 267 -35.10 -3.78 6.96
C ALA A 267 -35.73 -2.69 6.07
N SER A 268 -36.39 -3.10 4.98
CA SER A 268 -37.07 -2.19 4.04
C SER A 268 -38.28 -1.49 4.68
N LEU A 269 -39.04 -2.24 5.49
CA LEU A 269 -40.20 -1.71 6.23
C LEU A 269 -39.75 -0.72 7.30
N LEU A 270 -38.75 -1.08 8.10
CA LEU A 270 -38.17 -0.22 9.14
C LEU A 270 -37.62 1.06 8.54
N ALA A 271 -36.87 1.00 7.43
CA ALA A 271 -36.38 2.19 6.74
C ALA A 271 -37.50 3.15 6.32
N THR A 272 -38.66 2.61 5.90
CA THR A 272 -39.84 3.42 5.56
C THR A 272 -40.48 4.04 6.80
N MET A 273 -40.57 3.29 7.91
CA MET A 273 -41.13 3.77 9.18
C MET A 273 -40.26 4.86 9.82
N GLU A 274 -38.94 4.68 9.82
CA GLU A 274 -37.96 5.59 10.41
C GLU A 274 -37.79 6.89 9.63
N HIS A 275 -37.90 6.85 8.29
CA HIS A 275 -37.73 8.04 7.45
C HIS A 275 -38.70 9.19 7.81
N TRP A 276 -39.90 8.85 8.26
CA TRP A 276 -40.95 9.83 8.63
C TRP A 276 -41.01 10.12 10.13
N ASP A 277 -40.19 9.46 10.93
CA ASP A 277 -40.13 9.65 12.37
C ASP A 277 -39.03 10.65 12.73
N ASN A 278 -39.42 11.92 12.82
CA ASN A 278 -38.53 13.02 13.20
C ASN A 278 -38.21 13.06 14.71
N THR A 279 -38.72 12.11 15.49
CA THR A 279 -38.55 12.07 16.96
C THR A 279 -37.51 11.06 17.44
N ILE A 280 -36.87 10.32 16.53
CA ILE A 280 -35.89 9.28 16.88
C ILE A 280 -34.70 9.89 17.63
N ASN A 281 -34.69 9.70 18.94
CA ASN A 281 -33.54 9.93 19.80
C ASN A 281 -32.59 8.73 19.71
N LEU A 282 -31.30 8.98 19.45
CA LEU A 282 -30.24 7.96 19.33
C LEU A 282 -30.14 7.00 20.52
N PHE A 283 -30.65 7.41 21.68
CA PHE A 283 -30.57 6.64 22.93
C PHE A 283 -31.86 5.90 23.31
N GLU A 284 -32.99 6.19 22.67
CA GLU A 284 -34.27 5.53 22.96
C GLU A 284 -34.38 4.18 22.25
N TRP A 285 -35.19 3.29 22.80
CA TRP A 285 -35.40 1.95 22.26
C TRP A 285 -36.37 2.01 21.08
N THR A 286 -35.94 1.52 19.91
CA THR A 286 -36.71 1.59 18.66
C THR A 286 -37.25 0.23 18.25
N THR A 287 -38.22 0.19 17.33
CA THR A 287 -38.67 -1.06 16.68
C THR A 287 -37.55 -1.78 15.93
N ARG A 288 -36.53 -1.05 15.45
CA ARG A 288 -35.32 -1.64 14.88
C ARG A 288 -34.48 -2.34 15.96
N ASP A 289 -34.38 -1.77 17.16
CA ASP A 289 -33.72 -2.43 18.30
C ASP A 289 -34.42 -3.73 18.68
N GLU A 290 -35.76 -3.79 18.63
CA GLU A 290 -36.51 -5.04 18.89
C GLU A 290 -36.18 -6.15 17.87
N VAL A 291 -36.15 -5.79 16.58
CA VAL A 291 -35.81 -6.74 15.50
C VAL A 291 -34.35 -7.18 15.60
N LEU A 292 -33.45 -6.25 15.90
CA LEU A 292 -32.03 -6.53 16.05
C LEU A 292 -31.75 -7.38 17.30
N SER A 293 -32.45 -7.14 18.42
CA SER A 293 -32.38 -7.97 19.64
C SER A 293 -32.76 -9.40 19.32
N THR A 294 -33.91 -9.60 18.64
CA THR A 294 -34.39 -10.93 18.28
C THR A 294 -33.41 -11.67 17.36
N LEU A 295 -32.83 -10.96 16.36
CA LEU A 295 -31.82 -11.53 15.48
C LEU A 295 -30.55 -11.90 16.25
N ILE A 296 -30.05 -11.02 17.12
CA ILE A 296 -28.85 -11.25 17.93
C ILE A 296 -29.05 -12.44 18.88
N GLU A 297 -30.20 -12.52 19.55
CA GLU A 297 -30.56 -13.65 20.42
C GLU A 297 -30.61 -14.98 19.66
N ASN A 298 -31.11 -14.95 18.41
CA ASN A 298 -31.10 -16.13 17.54
C ASN A 298 -29.69 -16.51 17.05
N MET A 299 -28.76 -15.56 16.98
CA MET A 299 -27.38 -15.79 16.56
C MET A 299 -26.48 -16.25 17.71
N GLU A 300 -26.68 -15.71 18.92
CA GLU A 300 -25.91 -16.11 20.10
C GLU A 300 -26.09 -17.62 20.35
N PHE A 301 -24.98 -18.35 20.39
CA PHE A 301 -24.93 -19.79 20.64
C PHE A 301 -25.62 -20.70 19.60
N GLU A 302 -26.05 -20.19 18.43
CA GLU A 302 -26.62 -21.04 17.37
C GLU A 302 -25.57 -22.05 16.89
N GLN A 303 -25.95 -23.31 16.67
CA GLN A 303 -25.00 -24.37 16.28
C GLN A 303 -25.22 -24.86 14.84
N ASN A 304 -26.37 -24.57 14.24
CA ASN A 304 -26.66 -24.95 12.87
C ASN A 304 -25.92 -24.04 11.88
N ILE A 305 -24.99 -24.61 11.12
CA ILE A 305 -24.11 -23.90 10.17
C ILE A 305 -24.92 -23.11 9.13
N GLU A 306 -25.97 -23.69 8.57
CA GLU A 306 -26.79 -23.02 7.55
C GLU A 306 -27.54 -21.82 8.16
N LEU A 307 -28.05 -21.94 9.39
CA LEU A 307 -28.64 -20.82 10.12
C LEU A 307 -27.62 -19.71 10.42
N ARG A 308 -26.42 -20.07 10.91
CA ARG A 308 -25.31 -19.13 11.12
C ARG A 308 -25.01 -18.33 9.87
N HIS A 309 -24.92 -19.00 8.71
CA HIS A 309 -24.63 -18.38 7.43
C HIS A 309 -25.71 -17.36 7.03
N VAL A 310 -26.99 -17.76 7.05
CA VAL A 310 -28.09 -16.88 6.60
C VAL A 310 -28.34 -15.72 7.55
N TYR A 311 -28.15 -15.91 8.87
CA TYR A 311 -28.21 -14.80 9.83
C TYR A 311 -27.10 -13.78 9.58
N MET A 312 -25.86 -14.25 9.36
CA MET A 312 -24.71 -13.38 9.10
C MET A 312 -24.87 -12.57 7.81
N LEU A 313 -25.47 -13.15 6.76
CA LEU A 313 -25.79 -12.43 5.52
C LEU A 313 -26.91 -11.40 5.67
N SER A 314 -27.82 -11.61 6.64
CA SER A 314 -28.97 -10.73 6.89
C SER A 314 -28.62 -9.52 7.74
N LEU A 315 -27.65 -9.67 8.65
CA LEU A 315 -27.25 -8.69 9.63
C LEU A 315 -26.81 -7.31 9.05
N PRO A 316 -26.04 -7.20 7.94
CA PRO A 316 -25.61 -5.91 7.39
C PRO A 316 -26.76 -4.96 7.03
N GLN A 317 -27.92 -5.50 6.64
CA GLN A 317 -29.07 -4.71 6.19
C GLN A 317 -29.81 -4.03 7.35
N LEU A 318 -29.63 -4.54 8.57
CA LEU A 318 -30.31 -4.04 9.77
C LEU A 318 -29.43 -3.08 10.56
N ILE A 319 -28.11 -3.19 10.43
CA ILE A 319 -27.14 -2.32 11.10
C ILE A 319 -27.06 -0.98 10.36
N THR A 320 -27.40 0.11 11.06
CA THR A 320 -27.29 1.49 10.55
C THR A 320 -26.46 2.36 11.50
N HIS A 321 -26.15 3.60 11.10
CA HIS A 321 -25.42 4.55 11.98
C HIS A 321 -26.23 4.98 13.23
N ILE A 322 -27.53 4.69 13.28
CA ILE A 322 -28.44 5.08 14.34
C ILE A 322 -28.71 3.86 15.25
N GLY A 323 -28.56 4.00 16.56
CA GLY A 323 -28.99 3.00 17.57
C GLY A 323 -28.08 1.78 17.79
N CYS A 324 -27.19 1.45 16.85
CA CYS A 324 -26.45 0.17 16.90
C CYS A 324 -25.27 0.10 17.89
N ALA A 325 -24.88 1.21 18.52
CA ALA A 325 -23.79 1.22 19.52
C ALA A 325 -24.11 0.38 20.78
N LYS A 326 -25.40 0.24 21.12
CA LYS A 326 -25.89 -0.58 22.23
C LYS A 326 -25.55 -2.07 22.06
N TRP A 327 -25.42 -2.51 20.81
CA TRP A 327 -25.25 -3.91 20.43
C TRP A 327 -23.80 -4.30 20.14
N CYS A 328 -22.84 -3.36 20.19
CA CYS A 328 -21.44 -3.63 19.87
C CYS A 328 -20.85 -4.80 20.67
N GLY A 329 -21.18 -4.92 21.96
CA GLY A 329 -20.69 -6.01 22.80
C GLY A 329 -21.19 -7.38 22.34
N ALA A 330 -22.48 -7.50 22.01
CA ALA A 330 -23.07 -8.74 21.52
C ALA A 330 -22.54 -9.12 20.12
N LEU A 331 -22.44 -8.14 19.22
CA LEU A 331 -21.88 -8.33 17.88
C LEU A 331 -20.42 -8.79 17.93
N VAL A 332 -19.60 -8.21 18.82
CA VAL A 332 -18.22 -8.66 19.04
C VAL A 332 -18.17 -10.12 19.48
N ARG A 333 -19.05 -10.54 20.41
CA ARG A 333 -19.12 -11.93 20.86
C ARG A 333 -19.48 -12.87 19.71
N ILE A 334 -20.54 -12.58 18.96
CA ILE A 334 -20.99 -13.39 17.82
C ILE A 334 -19.89 -13.52 16.76
N LEU A 335 -19.28 -12.40 16.35
CA LEU A 335 -18.19 -12.42 15.37
C LEU A 335 -16.99 -13.23 15.86
N THR A 336 -16.69 -13.15 17.16
CA THR A 336 -15.62 -13.94 17.79
C THR A 336 -15.95 -15.43 17.77
N GLU A 337 -17.14 -15.81 18.23
CA GLU A 337 -17.58 -17.21 18.28
C GLU A 337 -17.62 -17.86 16.89
N TYR A 338 -18.16 -17.15 15.89
CA TYR A 338 -18.27 -17.68 14.53
C TYR A 338 -16.90 -17.80 13.83
N CYS A 339 -15.92 -16.97 14.21
CA CYS A 339 -14.53 -17.12 13.74
C CYS A 339 -13.78 -18.22 14.50
N GLU A 340 -13.98 -18.36 15.81
CA GLU A 340 -13.29 -19.37 16.64
C GLU A 340 -13.77 -20.80 16.35
N HIS A 341 -15.03 -20.97 15.93
CA HIS A 341 -15.64 -22.26 15.61
C HIS A 341 -16.03 -22.36 14.13
N HIS A 342 -15.09 -22.00 13.25
CA HIS A 342 -15.29 -21.99 11.80
C HIS A 342 -15.24 -23.42 11.22
N THR A 343 -16.40 -24.02 11.00
CA THR A 343 -16.50 -25.36 10.37
C THR A 343 -16.81 -25.32 8.88
N ASP A 344 -17.29 -24.18 8.36
CA ASP A 344 -17.70 -23.97 6.97
C ASP A 344 -17.16 -22.64 6.42
N LEU A 345 -16.52 -22.71 5.25
CA LEU A 345 -15.85 -21.57 4.63
C LEU A 345 -16.83 -20.49 4.13
N ARG A 346 -18.06 -20.86 3.74
CA ARG A 346 -19.08 -19.89 3.29
C ARG A 346 -19.51 -18.98 4.45
N THR A 347 -19.73 -19.58 5.61
CA THR A 347 -20.06 -18.90 6.87
C THR A 347 -18.91 -18.02 7.33
N LEU A 348 -17.68 -18.52 7.28
CA LEU A 348 -16.49 -17.76 7.64
C LEU A 348 -16.31 -16.53 6.76
N LYS A 349 -16.45 -16.69 5.44
CA LYS A 349 -16.37 -15.57 4.48
C LYS A 349 -17.40 -14.49 4.80
N ALA A 350 -18.66 -14.87 5.00
CA ALA A 350 -19.73 -13.92 5.36
C ALA A 350 -19.43 -13.21 6.70
N THR A 351 -18.88 -13.94 7.67
CA THR A 351 -18.50 -13.41 8.99
C THR A 351 -17.41 -12.36 8.88
N LEU A 352 -16.37 -12.59 8.07
CA LEU A 352 -15.30 -11.62 7.85
C LEU A 352 -15.74 -10.39 7.07
N GLU A 353 -16.61 -10.55 6.07
CA GLU A 353 -17.21 -9.42 5.33
C GLU A 353 -18.07 -8.55 6.27
N MET A 354 -18.85 -9.18 7.15
CA MET A 354 -19.61 -8.48 8.18
C MET A 354 -18.68 -7.82 9.20
N ALA A 355 -17.62 -8.49 9.67
CA ALA A 355 -16.64 -7.90 10.57
C ALA A 355 -15.98 -6.65 9.96
N LYS A 356 -15.61 -6.69 8.68
CA LYS A 356 -15.08 -5.53 7.95
C LYS A 356 -16.09 -4.37 7.93
N THR A 357 -17.35 -4.66 7.62
CA THR A 357 -18.45 -3.67 7.63
C THR A 357 -18.64 -3.06 9.02
N PHE A 358 -18.67 -3.91 10.06
CA PHE A 358 -18.76 -3.52 11.46
C PHE A 358 -17.61 -2.59 11.87
N LEU A 359 -16.37 -2.94 11.52
CA LEU A 359 -15.19 -2.12 11.85
C LEU A 359 -15.20 -0.76 11.12
N LEU A 360 -15.64 -0.70 9.86
CA LEU A 360 -15.79 0.54 9.11
C LEU A 360 -16.83 1.46 9.74
N MET A 361 -17.99 0.90 10.13
CA MET A 361 -19.12 1.67 10.63
C MET A 361 -18.90 2.21 12.04
N PHE A 362 -18.41 1.38 12.98
CA PHE A 362 -18.35 1.74 14.40
C PHE A 362 -17.00 2.30 14.84
N ARG A 363 -15.93 2.14 14.05
CA ARG A 363 -14.57 2.61 14.36
C ARG A 363 -14.18 2.37 15.82
N LEU A 364 -14.27 1.10 16.26
CA LEU A 364 -14.10 0.70 17.66
C LEU A 364 -12.79 1.25 18.25
N ARG A 365 -12.90 1.94 19.40
CA ARG A 365 -11.76 2.43 20.19
C ARG A 365 -11.70 1.85 21.60
N VAL A 366 -12.74 1.12 22.00
CA VAL A 366 -12.86 0.54 23.34
C VAL A 366 -12.09 -0.78 23.37
N ALA A 367 -11.07 -0.86 24.23
CA ALA A 367 -10.19 -2.02 24.31
C ALA A 367 -10.92 -3.34 24.57
N ALA A 368 -11.98 -3.32 25.40
CA ALA A 368 -12.81 -4.48 25.69
C ALA A 368 -13.50 -5.09 24.45
N HIS A 369 -13.73 -4.29 23.40
CA HIS A 369 -14.32 -4.76 22.15
C HIS A 369 -13.26 -5.13 21.11
N CYS A 370 -12.13 -4.43 21.09
CA CYS A 370 -11.06 -4.68 20.13
C CYS A 370 -10.23 -5.94 20.48
N ALA A 371 -9.95 -6.19 21.77
CA ALA A 371 -9.07 -7.27 22.19
C ALA A 371 -9.58 -8.69 21.81
N PRO A 372 -10.88 -9.02 22.00
CA PRO A 372 -11.42 -10.32 21.57
C PRO A 372 -11.31 -10.54 20.05
N LEU A 373 -11.69 -9.53 19.25
CA LEU A 373 -11.60 -9.59 17.78
C LEU A 373 -10.15 -9.74 17.31
N TYR A 374 -9.22 -9.03 17.93
CA TYR A 374 -7.80 -9.18 17.65
C TYR A 374 -7.31 -10.60 17.91
N THR A 375 -7.68 -11.15 19.06
CA THR A 375 -7.25 -12.48 19.50
C THR A 375 -7.74 -13.53 18.51
N VAL A 376 -9.02 -13.50 18.16
CA VAL A 376 -9.61 -14.50 17.27
C VAL A 376 -9.14 -14.36 15.83
N PHE A 377 -8.96 -13.15 15.30
CA PHE A 377 -8.49 -12.98 13.92
C PHE A 377 -7.03 -13.43 13.77
N LEU A 378 -6.19 -13.18 14.76
CA LEU A 378 -4.80 -13.66 14.74
C LEU A 378 -4.74 -15.19 14.87
N LYS A 379 -5.56 -15.80 15.73
CA LYS A 379 -5.69 -17.27 15.81
C LYS A 379 -6.21 -17.86 14.51
N LEU A 380 -7.27 -17.29 13.94
CA LEU A 380 -7.85 -17.74 12.68
C LEU A 380 -6.84 -17.61 11.53
N HIS A 381 -6.05 -16.54 11.50
CA HIS A 381 -5.01 -16.36 10.50
C HIS A 381 -3.97 -17.48 10.61
N PHE A 382 -3.55 -17.82 11.83
CA PHE A 382 -2.68 -18.96 12.10
C PHE A 382 -3.30 -20.28 11.61
N ASP A 383 -4.54 -20.58 12.01
CA ASP A 383 -5.23 -21.81 11.63
C ASP A 383 -5.36 -21.96 10.10
N LEU A 384 -5.75 -20.88 9.41
CA LEU A 384 -5.90 -20.88 7.95
C LEU A 384 -4.56 -21.01 7.22
N THR A 385 -3.47 -20.45 7.75
CA THR A 385 -2.13 -20.61 7.13
C THR A 385 -1.60 -22.04 7.18
N GLU A 386 -2.03 -22.85 8.16
CA GLU A 386 -1.65 -24.26 8.29
C GLU A 386 -2.57 -25.19 7.45
N THR A 387 -3.70 -24.70 6.94
CA THR A 387 -4.62 -25.52 6.15
C THR A 387 -4.23 -25.62 4.66
N PRO A 388 -4.31 -26.81 4.03
CA PRO A 388 -3.89 -27.04 2.64
C PRO A 388 -4.85 -26.46 1.59
N VAL A 389 -6.05 -26.00 1.97
CA VAL A 389 -7.07 -25.44 1.07
C VAL A 389 -7.13 -23.92 1.27
N PHE A 390 -6.36 -23.19 0.48
CA PHE A 390 -6.21 -21.74 0.60
C PHE A 390 -7.27 -20.99 -0.23
N ASP A 391 -8.29 -20.41 0.42
CA ASP A 391 -9.16 -19.41 -0.21
C ASP A 391 -8.57 -18.00 -0.02
N ARG A 392 -8.01 -17.46 -1.11
CA ARG A 392 -7.36 -16.14 -1.12
C ARG A 392 -8.31 -15.00 -0.71
N ALA A 393 -9.61 -15.11 -0.96
CA ALA A 393 -10.56 -14.06 -0.62
C ALA A 393 -10.83 -14.02 0.89
N ILE A 394 -10.91 -15.18 1.55
CA ILE A 394 -11.06 -15.29 3.01
C ILE A 394 -9.82 -14.71 3.70
N MET A 395 -8.63 -15.11 3.23
CA MET A 395 -7.36 -14.62 3.79
C MET A 395 -7.22 -13.10 3.65
N GLN A 396 -7.52 -12.54 2.47
CA GLN A 396 -7.47 -11.10 2.26
C GLN A 396 -8.46 -10.35 3.15
N ASN A 397 -9.70 -10.84 3.30
CA ASN A 397 -10.69 -10.21 4.16
C ASN A 397 -10.26 -10.24 5.63
N LEU A 398 -9.62 -11.33 6.07
CA LEU A 398 -9.07 -11.47 7.41
C LEU A 398 -7.92 -10.48 7.66
N GLU A 399 -6.95 -10.41 6.75
CA GLU A 399 -5.83 -9.47 6.80
C GLU A 399 -6.32 -8.02 6.81
N ASP A 400 -7.32 -7.69 5.99
CA ASP A 400 -7.96 -6.37 5.98
C ASP A 400 -8.56 -6.03 7.34
N CYS A 401 -9.30 -6.97 7.96
CA CYS A 401 -9.87 -6.80 9.30
C CYS A 401 -8.80 -6.56 10.37
N ILE A 402 -7.70 -7.33 10.34
CA ILE A 402 -6.56 -7.18 11.26
C ILE A 402 -5.90 -5.79 11.07
N CYS A 403 -5.65 -5.40 9.82
CA CYS A 403 -5.07 -4.11 9.49
C CYS A 403 -5.95 -2.95 9.95
N MET A 404 -7.26 -3.05 9.75
CA MET A 404 -8.22 -2.04 10.18
C MET A 404 -8.26 -1.91 11.71
N LEU A 405 -8.30 -3.02 12.44
CA LEU A 405 -8.23 -3.00 13.90
C LEU A 405 -6.94 -2.34 14.41
N TYR A 406 -5.82 -2.54 13.70
CA TYR A 406 -4.53 -1.91 14.00
C TYR A 406 -4.50 -0.42 13.76
N GLN A 407 -5.09 0.04 12.66
CA GLN A 407 -5.23 1.47 12.42
C GLN A 407 -6.15 2.13 13.45
N LEU A 408 -7.18 1.43 13.94
CA LEU A 408 -8.15 1.96 14.90
C LEU A 408 -7.65 1.93 16.36
N SER A 409 -6.86 0.92 16.75
CA SER A 409 -6.52 0.65 18.15
C SER A 409 -5.16 -0.05 18.36
N SER A 410 -4.09 0.54 17.82
CA SER A 410 -2.72 -0.01 17.84
C SER A 410 -2.21 -0.44 19.23
N ASN A 411 -2.54 0.30 20.30
CA ASN A 411 -2.14 -0.04 21.68
C ASN A 411 -2.76 -1.36 22.17
N VAL A 412 -3.98 -1.66 21.74
CA VAL A 412 -4.67 -2.90 22.10
C VAL A 412 -4.05 -4.07 21.33
N GLY A 413 -3.79 -3.89 20.03
CA GLY A 413 -3.06 -4.86 19.21
C GLY A 413 -1.70 -5.21 19.81
N TYR A 414 -0.93 -4.21 20.26
CA TYR A 414 0.34 -4.43 20.95
C TYR A 414 0.19 -5.25 22.24
N THR A 415 -0.87 -5.00 23.02
CA THR A 415 -1.13 -5.74 24.27
C THR A 415 -1.49 -7.20 23.99
N VAL A 416 -2.36 -7.45 23.01
CA VAL A 416 -2.78 -8.81 22.61
C VAL A 416 -1.62 -9.61 22.02
N ILE A 417 -0.80 -9.00 21.16
CA ILE A 417 0.37 -9.67 20.56
C ILE A 417 1.43 -10.02 21.61
N ASN A 418 1.54 -9.24 22.68
CA ASN A 418 2.50 -9.47 23.76
C ASN A 418 2.00 -10.39 24.88
N ASP A 419 0.74 -10.84 24.82
CA ASP A 419 0.24 -11.91 25.68
C ASP A 419 1.03 -13.19 25.39
N ASP A 420 1.58 -13.83 26.44
CA ASP A 420 2.45 -15.00 26.30
C ASP A 420 1.78 -16.17 25.57
N ARG A 421 0.45 -16.28 25.66
CA ARG A 421 -0.33 -17.29 24.94
C ARG A 421 -0.38 -16.99 23.45
N MET A 422 -0.53 -15.73 23.05
CA MET A 422 -0.52 -15.33 21.64
C MET A 422 0.87 -15.36 21.04
N ARG A 423 1.91 -14.98 21.81
CA ARG A 423 3.31 -15.14 21.36
C ARG A 423 3.64 -16.59 21.02
N SER A 424 3.13 -17.56 21.79
CA SER A 424 3.34 -18.98 21.52
C SER A 424 2.73 -19.43 20.19
N VAL A 425 1.57 -18.88 19.81
CA VAL A 425 0.88 -19.16 18.53
C VAL A 425 1.56 -18.44 17.36
N LEU A 426 1.97 -17.19 17.54
CA LEU A 426 2.58 -16.35 16.50
C LEU A 426 4.03 -16.75 16.18
N ASN A 427 4.77 -17.30 17.14
CA ASN A 427 6.16 -17.74 16.97
C ASN A 427 6.30 -18.97 16.04
N SER A 428 5.22 -19.69 15.73
CA SER A 428 5.26 -20.90 14.89
C SER A 428 5.07 -20.68 13.38
N SER A 429 4.45 -19.60 12.89
CA SER A 429 4.10 -19.55 11.45
C SER A 429 3.83 -18.18 10.80
N LEU A 430 4.11 -17.03 11.43
CA LEU A 430 4.10 -15.76 10.70
C LEU A 430 5.45 -15.52 10.01
N PRO A 431 5.51 -15.35 8.68
CA PRO A 431 6.57 -14.58 8.06
C PRO A 431 6.46 -13.17 8.64
N VAL A 432 7.46 -12.82 9.44
CA VAL A 432 7.52 -11.64 10.29
C VAL A 432 7.62 -10.38 9.41
N VAL A 433 6.51 -9.96 8.83
CA VAL A 433 6.35 -8.58 8.38
C VAL A 433 5.97 -7.78 9.62
N CYS A 434 6.99 -7.20 10.25
CA CYS A 434 6.94 -6.37 11.46
C CYS A 434 6.97 -7.11 12.81
N GLN A 435 8.16 -7.60 13.18
CA GLN A 435 8.65 -7.29 14.52
C GLN A 435 8.61 -5.76 14.65
N GLY A 436 7.98 -5.24 15.71
CA GLY A 436 7.60 -3.84 15.86
C GLY A 436 8.66 -2.86 15.37
N GLY A 437 8.26 -1.89 14.55
CA GLY A 437 9.14 -0.84 14.06
C GLY A 437 9.14 0.40 14.96
N ILE A 438 9.98 1.38 14.62
CA ILE A 438 9.89 2.70 15.24
C ILE A 438 8.54 3.32 14.90
N ILE A 439 7.84 3.82 15.92
CA ILE A 439 6.50 4.41 15.79
C ILE A 439 6.45 5.41 14.64
N ARG A 440 5.45 5.24 13.75
CA ARG A 440 5.20 6.14 12.62
C ARG A 440 4.25 7.26 13.04
N ILE A 441 4.68 8.51 12.91
CA ILE A 441 3.81 9.68 13.00
C ILE A 441 3.27 10.05 11.60
N PRO A 442 1.99 10.49 11.45
CA PRO A 442 1.41 10.82 10.14
C PRO A 442 2.23 11.81 9.30
N ILE A 443 2.87 12.78 9.94
CA ILE A 443 3.75 13.76 9.29
C ILE A 443 5.18 13.37 9.62
N GLY A 444 6.01 13.04 8.62
CA GLY A 444 7.45 12.77 8.80
C GLY A 444 7.80 11.34 9.21
N GLY A 445 6.81 10.50 9.51
CA GLY A 445 7.03 9.09 9.83
C GLY A 445 7.73 8.90 11.17
N SER A 446 8.66 7.97 11.22
CA SER A 446 9.52 7.65 12.38
C SER A 446 10.68 8.64 12.56
N TYR A 447 10.95 9.52 11.60
CA TYR A 447 12.02 10.51 11.68
C TYR A 447 11.91 11.41 12.93
N TRP A 448 10.69 11.81 13.31
CA TRP A 448 10.46 12.57 14.54
C TRP A 448 10.87 11.83 15.80
N MET A 449 10.65 10.52 15.85
CA MET A 449 11.06 9.69 16.99
C MET A 449 12.58 9.64 17.11
N LEU A 450 13.30 9.65 15.98
CA LEU A 450 14.76 9.70 15.96
C LEU A 450 15.28 11.06 16.44
N LEU A 451 14.69 12.15 15.92
CA LEU A 451 15.02 13.52 16.33
C LEU A 451 14.72 13.78 17.80
N TRP A 452 13.64 13.20 18.34
CA TRP A 452 13.29 13.36 19.76
C TRP A 452 14.36 12.77 20.68
N GLY A 453 14.93 11.62 20.32
CA GLY A 453 16.02 11.02 21.10
C GLY A 453 17.32 11.81 20.98
N ASN A 454 17.68 12.21 19.76
CA ASN A 454 18.85 13.05 19.52
C ASN A 454 18.66 13.88 18.24
N TYR A 455 18.35 15.15 18.42
CA TYR A 455 18.06 16.06 17.30
C TYR A 455 19.29 16.33 16.40
N LYS A 456 20.51 16.27 16.95
CA LYS A 456 21.74 16.49 16.19
C LYS A 456 22.20 15.21 15.48
N PHE A 457 22.16 14.08 16.18
CA PHE A 457 22.69 12.79 15.73
C PHE A 457 21.62 11.70 15.79
N PRO A 458 20.59 11.76 14.92
CA PRO A 458 19.43 10.86 15.00
C PRO A 458 19.75 9.37 14.86
N HIS A 459 20.89 9.02 14.26
CA HIS A 459 21.37 7.63 14.18
C HIS A 459 21.68 7.03 15.56
N LEU A 460 22.07 7.83 16.55
CA LEU A 460 22.33 7.36 17.92
C LEU A 460 21.04 6.90 18.61
N THR A 461 19.90 7.50 18.27
CA THR A 461 18.59 7.09 18.80
C THR A 461 18.19 5.69 18.32
N VAL A 462 18.75 5.21 17.20
CA VAL A 462 18.43 3.86 16.69
C VAL A 462 18.85 2.79 17.70
N ASP A 463 19.96 2.95 18.41
CA ASP A 463 20.43 1.99 19.41
C ASP A 463 19.43 1.80 20.57
N TYR A 464 18.77 2.88 21.01
CA TYR A 464 17.67 2.78 21.97
C TYR A 464 16.55 1.87 21.46
N TYR A 465 16.18 1.99 20.18
CA TYR A 465 15.15 1.13 19.58
C TYR A 465 15.64 -0.30 19.35
N VAL A 466 16.92 -0.52 19.02
CA VAL A 466 17.53 -1.87 18.94
C VAL A 466 17.37 -2.59 20.28
N LYS A 467 17.75 -1.92 21.38
CA LYS A 467 17.64 -2.45 22.74
C LYS A 467 16.19 -2.65 23.16
N LYS A 468 15.31 -1.67 22.89
CA LYS A 468 13.89 -1.72 23.26
C LYS A 468 13.11 -2.82 22.52
N LEU A 469 13.37 -2.97 21.22
CA LEU A 469 12.69 -3.95 20.37
C LEU A 469 13.38 -5.32 20.38
N LYS A 470 14.57 -5.41 20.98
CA LYS A 470 15.42 -6.61 21.01
C LYS A 470 15.67 -7.20 19.62
N SER A 471 15.88 -6.33 18.63
CA SER A 471 16.15 -6.72 17.25
C SER A 471 17.21 -5.83 16.62
N LYS A 472 18.19 -6.46 15.95
CA LYS A 472 19.26 -5.76 15.22
C LYS A 472 18.80 -5.32 13.82
N ILE A 473 17.63 -5.79 13.34
CA ILE A 473 17.00 -5.35 12.08
C ILE A 473 15.71 -4.61 12.43
N ILE A 474 15.69 -3.31 12.20
CA ILE A 474 14.57 -2.44 12.60
C ILE A 474 13.84 -1.93 11.35
N SER A 475 12.51 -1.97 11.40
CA SER A 475 11.67 -1.28 10.42
C SER A 475 11.27 0.12 10.92
N CYS A 476 11.20 1.09 10.01
CA CYS A 476 10.72 2.44 10.30
C CYS A 476 10.17 3.10 9.03
N TYR A 477 9.56 4.27 9.18
CA TYR A 477 9.13 5.11 8.06
C TYR A 477 9.94 6.39 8.01
N MET A 478 10.71 6.57 6.94
CA MET A 478 11.46 7.80 6.68
C MET A 478 10.62 8.66 5.73
N GLY A 479 9.88 9.62 6.30
CA GLY A 479 8.79 10.28 5.59
C GLY A 479 7.65 9.29 5.30
N ASP A 480 7.33 9.08 4.02
CA ASP A 480 6.35 8.09 3.57
C ASP A 480 7.00 6.75 3.17
N ASN A 481 8.34 6.70 3.12
CA ASN A 481 9.05 5.53 2.61
C ASN A 481 9.29 4.50 3.72
N PHE A 482 8.78 3.29 3.51
CA PHE A 482 9.14 2.15 4.35
C PHE A 482 10.65 1.89 4.24
N THR A 483 11.31 1.84 5.40
CA THR A 483 12.76 1.82 5.51
C THR A 483 13.19 0.77 6.53
N ILE A 484 14.28 0.08 6.21
CA ILE A 484 14.91 -0.91 7.09
C ILE A 484 16.26 -0.37 7.54
N ILE A 485 16.59 -0.52 8.82
CA ILE A 485 17.90 -0.20 9.37
C ILE A 485 18.52 -1.48 9.91
N VAL A 486 19.66 -1.88 9.37
CA VAL A 486 20.46 -3.03 9.82
C VAL A 486 21.58 -2.56 10.73
N ASN A 487 21.73 -3.17 11.91
CA ASN A 487 22.55 -2.63 13.02
C ASN A 487 23.68 -3.55 13.49
N ASP A 488 23.86 -4.72 12.87
CA ASP A 488 24.91 -5.68 13.21
C ASP A 488 25.76 -6.06 12.00
N TYR A 489 26.97 -6.56 12.25
CA TYR A 489 27.92 -6.93 11.18
C TYR A 489 27.34 -7.93 10.18
N LYS A 490 26.60 -8.94 10.64
CA LYS A 490 26.09 -10.01 9.79
C LYS A 490 25.08 -9.46 8.79
N SER A 491 24.07 -8.72 9.27
CA SER A 491 23.04 -8.15 8.41
C SER A 491 23.57 -7.03 7.50
N ILE A 492 24.47 -6.16 7.99
CA ILE A 492 25.15 -5.13 7.18
C ILE A 492 25.93 -5.78 6.04
N LYS A 493 26.72 -6.81 6.34
CA LYS A 493 27.51 -7.52 5.33
C LYS A 493 26.62 -8.23 4.31
N GLU A 494 25.51 -8.82 4.74
CA GLU A 494 24.54 -9.45 3.84
C GLU A 494 23.94 -8.42 2.86
N VAL A 495 23.46 -7.28 3.37
CA VAL A 495 22.92 -6.18 2.55
C VAL A 495 23.97 -5.72 1.52
N LEU A 496 25.20 -5.49 1.94
CA LEU A 496 26.24 -4.96 1.07
C LEU A 496 26.79 -5.98 0.06
N SER A 497 26.58 -7.29 0.27
CA SER A 497 27.15 -8.34 -0.60
C SER A 497 26.23 -8.76 -1.75
N ARG A 498 24.93 -8.45 -1.67
CA ARG A 498 23.90 -8.97 -2.59
C ARG A 498 23.49 -7.92 -3.63
N ASP A 499 23.31 -8.32 -4.90
CA ASP A 499 22.81 -7.39 -5.95
C ASP A 499 21.43 -6.86 -5.65
N GLU A 500 20.62 -7.65 -4.94
CA GLU A 500 19.28 -7.26 -4.58
C GLU A 500 19.19 -5.92 -3.87
N PHE A 501 20.27 -5.49 -3.21
CA PHE A 501 20.35 -4.25 -2.46
C PHE A 501 21.30 -3.21 -3.09
N ASP A 502 21.78 -3.40 -4.33
CA ASP A 502 22.69 -2.46 -5.00
C ASP A 502 22.00 -1.18 -5.53
N GLY A 503 20.66 -1.08 -5.39
CA GLY A 503 19.87 0.08 -5.79
C GLY A 503 20.17 1.32 -4.95
N ARG A 504 19.82 2.50 -5.47
CA ARG A 504 19.93 3.79 -4.77
C ARG A 504 18.59 4.52 -4.76
N VAL A 505 18.42 5.44 -3.83
CA VAL A 505 17.27 6.36 -3.83
C VAL A 505 17.55 7.44 -4.88
N THR A 506 16.86 7.37 -6.03
CA THR A 506 17.06 8.28 -7.18
C THR A 506 15.91 9.30 -7.35
N THR A 507 14.75 9.01 -6.77
CA THR A 507 13.50 9.74 -7.01
C THR A 507 13.32 10.98 -6.13
N ALA A 508 14.16 11.16 -5.11
CA ALA A 508 14.04 12.30 -4.20
C ALA A 508 14.31 13.62 -4.95
N PRO A 509 13.40 14.61 -4.94
CA PRO A 509 13.53 15.81 -5.76
C PRO A 509 14.83 16.59 -5.56
N PHE A 510 15.31 16.73 -4.31
CA PHE A 510 16.55 17.48 -4.03
C PHE A 510 17.80 16.83 -4.65
N ILE A 511 17.79 15.50 -4.87
CA ILE A 511 18.88 14.78 -5.55
C ILE A 511 18.93 15.18 -7.03
N LYS A 512 17.77 15.41 -7.65
CA LYS A 512 17.66 15.88 -9.04
C LYS A 512 17.98 17.37 -9.14
N ASP A 513 17.57 18.16 -8.15
CA ASP A 513 17.78 19.62 -8.12
C ASP A 513 19.29 19.96 -8.22
N ARG A 514 20.17 19.21 -7.54
CA ARG A 514 21.64 19.38 -7.65
C ARG A 514 22.24 18.92 -8.99
N ALA A 515 21.47 18.20 -9.81
CA ALA A 515 21.91 17.53 -11.03
C ALA A 515 21.09 17.97 -12.25
N PHE A 516 20.85 19.28 -12.39
CA PHE A 516 20.12 19.88 -13.52
C PHE A 516 18.70 19.31 -13.72
N GLY A 517 18.05 18.86 -12.64
CA GLY A 517 16.74 18.20 -12.68
C GLY A 517 16.76 16.77 -13.23
N LYS A 518 17.94 16.17 -13.42
CA LYS A 518 18.15 14.87 -14.07
C LYS A 518 18.81 13.86 -13.13
N GLU A 519 18.74 12.58 -13.49
CA GLU A 519 19.43 11.49 -12.78
C GLU A 519 20.85 11.32 -13.37
N LEU A 520 21.81 12.08 -12.82
CA LEU A 520 23.20 12.15 -13.27
C LEU A 520 24.20 11.79 -12.16
N GLY A 521 25.46 11.59 -12.54
CA GLY A 521 26.57 11.29 -11.61
C GLY A 521 26.79 9.79 -11.41
N ILE A 522 27.19 9.39 -10.20
CA ILE A 522 27.43 7.99 -9.81
C ILE A 522 26.92 7.64 -8.40
N PHE A 523 26.69 8.63 -7.54
CA PHE A 523 26.30 8.40 -6.14
C PHE A 523 24.81 8.08 -6.00
N PHE A 524 23.98 8.86 -6.68
CA PHE A 524 22.52 8.77 -6.59
C PHE A 524 21.87 8.34 -7.90
N ILE A 525 22.50 7.37 -8.58
CA ILE A 525 21.95 6.67 -9.74
C ILE A 525 22.13 5.16 -9.59
N ASP A 526 21.31 4.38 -10.29
CA ASP A 526 21.36 2.92 -10.34
C ASP A 526 21.21 2.38 -11.78
N GLY A 527 21.12 1.05 -11.90
CA GLY A 527 20.96 0.37 -13.20
C GLY A 527 22.20 0.42 -14.10
N VAL A 528 21.95 0.26 -15.41
CA VAL A 528 23.00 0.13 -16.44
C VAL A 528 23.86 1.39 -16.54
N LYS A 529 23.23 2.58 -16.45
CA LYS A 529 23.94 3.87 -16.52
C LYS A 529 24.96 3.99 -15.39
N TRP A 530 24.60 3.60 -14.16
CA TRP A 530 25.55 3.58 -13.05
C TRP A 530 26.70 2.60 -13.28
N GLN A 531 26.41 1.39 -13.74
CA GLN A 531 27.44 0.37 -13.99
C GLN A 531 28.45 0.85 -15.04
N GLU A 532 27.97 1.44 -16.13
CA GLU A 532 28.80 1.96 -17.21
C GLU A 532 29.66 3.14 -16.74
N GLN A 533 29.05 4.15 -16.12
CA GLN A 533 29.74 5.34 -15.63
C GLN A 533 30.79 5.02 -14.55
N ARG A 534 30.43 4.17 -13.57
CA ARG A 534 31.36 3.74 -12.53
C ARG A 534 32.51 2.92 -13.09
N ARG A 535 32.23 1.97 -13.99
CA ARG A 535 33.28 1.14 -14.62
C ARG A 535 34.23 1.99 -15.45
N PHE A 536 33.70 2.93 -16.23
CA PHE A 536 34.49 3.87 -17.01
C PHE A 536 35.39 4.72 -16.09
N ALA A 537 34.80 5.39 -15.09
CA ALA A 537 35.52 6.25 -14.18
C ALA A 537 36.64 5.49 -13.45
N LEU A 538 36.33 4.36 -12.82
CA LEU A 538 37.34 3.58 -12.07
C LEU A 538 38.44 2.99 -12.96
N ARG A 539 38.12 2.62 -14.20
CA ARG A 539 39.13 2.12 -15.14
C ARG A 539 40.12 3.21 -15.51
N TYR A 540 39.63 4.37 -15.93
CA TYR A 540 40.48 5.43 -16.49
C TYR A 540 41.12 6.32 -15.43
N MET A 541 40.50 6.51 -14.25
CA MET A 541 41.17 7.20 -13.15
C MET A 541 42.40 6.41 -12.64
N ARG A 542 42.42 5.08 -12.77
CA ARG A 542 43.60 4.27 -12.45
C ARG A 542 44.81 4.64 -13.30
N ASP A 543 44.61 5.11 -14.54
CA ASP A 543 45.70 5.56 -15.41
C ASP A 543 46.49 6.73 -14.81
N PHE A 544 45.86 7.45 -13.87
CA PHE A 544 46.39 8.61 -13.14
C PHE A 544 46.55 8.34 -11.63
N GLY A 545 46.71 7.07 -11.24
CA GLY A 545 47.10 6.69 -9.87
C GLY A 545 45.93 6.58 -8.89
N PHE A 546 44.69 6.78 -9.34
CA PHE A 546 43.52 6.56 -8.51
C PHE A 546 43.34 5.06 -8.23
N GLY A 547 43.60 4.66 -6.98
CA GLY A 547 43.41 3.27 -6.55
C GLY A 547 44.51 2.29 -6.93
N ARG A 548 45.65 2.77 -7.45
CA ARG A 548 46.89 1.99 -7.63
C ARG A 548 48.11 2.87 -7.41
N ARG A 549 49.25 2.26 -7.04
CA ARG A 549 50.53 2.99 -6.98
C ARG A 549 50.96 3.44 -8.38
N GLN A 550 51.42 4.68 -8.49
CA GLN A 550 51.97 5.26 -9.71
C GLN A 550 53.00 6.32 -9.33
N GLU A 551 54.22 6.14 -9.83
CA GLU A 551 55.38 6.96 -9.46
C GLU A 551 55.18 8.47 -9.72
N LYS A 552 54.62 8.85 -10.87
CA LYS A 552 54.31 10.25 -11.19
C LYS A 552 53.41 10.90 -10.14
N LEU A 553 52.27 10.27 -9.83
CA LEU A 553 51.32 10.80 -8.85
C LEU A 553 51.96 10.83 -7.44
N GLU A 554 52.71 9.81 -7.08
CA GLU A 554 53.38 9.76 -5.78
C GLU A 554 54.40 10.89 -5.63
N SER A 555 55.19 11.18 -6.67
CA SER A 555 56.11 12.33 -6.70
C SER A 555 55.36 13.65 -6.57
N GLU A 556 54.27 13.84 -7.32
CA GLU A 556 53.47 15.07 -7.27
C GLU A 556 52.80 15.26 -5.90
N ILE A 557 52.36 14.17 -5.25
CA ILE A 557 51.85 14.24 -3.88
C ILE A 557 52.99 14.57 -2.91
N MET A 558 54.21 14.03 -3.08
CA MET A 558 55.34 14.38 -2.23
C MET A 558 55.75 15.85 -2.37
N ASP A 559 55.70 16.41 -3.57
CA ASP A 559 55.89 17.85 -3.79
C ASP A 559 54.82 18.66 -3.03
N GLU A 560 53.56 18.21 -3.10
CA GLU A 560 52.45 18.85 -2.39
C GLU A 560 52.62 18.78 -0.87
N MET A 561 53.08 17.64 -0.34
CA MET A 561 53.37 17.47 1.09
C MET A 561 54.56 18.33 1.52
N THR A 562 55.55 18.51 0.65
CA THR A 562 56.69 19.40 0.90
C THR A 562 56.23 20.86 0.95
N LEU A 563 55.37 21.28 0.02
CA LEU A 563 54.76 22.61 0.05
C LEU A 563 53.88 22.80 1.30
N PHE A 564 53.12 21.78 1.68
CA PHE A 564 52.32 21.81 2.90
C PHE A 564 53.19 21.97 4.16
N LEU A 565 54.31 21.24 4.26
CA LEU A 565 55.29 21.44 5.33
C LEU A 565 55.92 22.82 5.31
N ASP A 566 56.25 23.35 4.13
CA ASP A 566 56.79 24.69 3.97
C ASP A 566 55.84 25.75 4.54
N ILE A 567 54.53 25.65 4.22
CA ILE A 567 53.50 26.52 4.78
C ILE A 567 53.44 26.44 6.30
N LEU A 568 53.54 25.23 6.87
CA LEU A 568 53.49 25.03 8.33
C LEU A 568 54.74 25.51 9.06
N LYS A 569 55.94 25.36 8.47
CA LYS A 569 57.21 25.74 9.10
C LYS A 569 57.59 27.20 8.88
N ASN A 570 57.40 27.71 7.67
CA ASN A 570 57.84 29.04 7.26
C ASN A 570 56.71 30.09 7.31
N GLY A 571 55.48 29.67 7.58
CA GLY A 571 54.34 30.56 7.80
C GLY A 571 53.66 31.05 6.51
N PRO A 572 52.69 31.97 6.65
CA PRO A 572 51.86 32.42 5.55
C PRO A 572 52.61 33.40 4.64
N VAL A 573 52.55 33.17 3.32
CA VAL A 573 53.09 34.07 2.29
C VAL A 573 51.96 34.93 1.68
N TYR A 574 50.78 34.34 1.51
CA TYR A 574 49.61 35.00 0.93
C TYR A 574 48.57 35.35 2.01
N ASP A 575 47.77 36.40 1.77
CA ASP A 575 46.81 36.91 2.76
C ASP A 575 45.78 35.86 3.20
N GLY A 576 45.30 35.02 2.28
CA GLY A 576 44.34 33.96 2.61
C GLY A 576 44.90 32.87 3.55
N GLU A 577 46.23 32.74 3.67
CA GLU A 577 46.87 31.80 4.60
C GLU A 577 46.89 32.36 6.04
N LYS A 578 46.86 33.69 6.20
CA LYS A 578 46.87 34.35 7.53
C LYS A 578 45.56 34.12 8.30
N GLU A 579 44.48 33.79 7.61
CA GLU A 579 43.20 33.47 8.24
C GLU A 579 43.21 32.10 8.95
N ILE A 580 44.10 31.20 8.51
CA ILE A 580 44.15 29.80 8.94
C ILE A 580 45.46 29.44 9.66
N LEU A 581 46.42 30.36 9.69
CA LEU A 581 47.72 30.17 10.34
C LEU A 581 48.14 31.45 11.07
N LYS A 582 48.46 31.32 12.36
CA LYS A 582 48.88 32.41 13.25
C LYS A 582 50.03 31.93 14.12
N ASP A 583 51.26 32.34 13.79
CA ASP A 583 52.48 31.82 14.41
C ASP A 583 52.51 30.27 14.38
N ASN A 584 52.51 29.61 15.54
CA ASN A 584 52.44 28.15 15.67
C ASN A 584 51.01 27.60 15.82
N LEU A 585 49.98 28.44 15.68
CA LEU A 585 48.58 28.05 15.72
C LEU A 585 48.06 27.82 14.31
N VAL A 586 47.42 26.67 14.10
CA VAL A 586 46.94 26.21 12.80
C VAL A 586 45.47 25.82 12.90
N LEU A 587 44.63 26.31 11.98
CA LEU A 587 43.20 26.02 11.94
C LEU A 587 42.91 24.72 11.17
N PHE A 588 42.42 23.71 11.88
CA PHE A 588 41.95 22.45 11.30
C PHE A 588 40.42 22.43 11.17
N PRO A 589 39.84 21.77 10.15
CA PRO A 589 40.49 21.11 9.01
C PRO A 589 40.97 22.05 7.88
N ASP A 590 40.76 23.36 8.00
CA ASP A 590 40.91 24.32 6.88
C ASP A 590 42.31 24.35 6.26
N ILE A 591 43.37 24.17 7.06
CA ILE A 591 44.75 24.07 6.55
C ILE A 591 44.97 22.91 5.57
N LEU A 592 44.17 21.84 5.70
CA LEU A 592 44.29 20.62 4.88
C LEU A 592 43.63 20.76 3.51
N TYR A 593 42.77 21.78 3.31
CA TYR A 593 41.95 21.90 2.12
C TYR A 593 42.75 22.09 0.84
N ALA A 594 43.80 22.90 0.87
CA ALA A 594 44.64 23.13 -0.30
C ALA A 594 45.33 21.82 -0.74
N SER A 595 46.14 21.22 0.15
CA SER A 595 46.89 20.00 -0.16
C SER A 595 45.96 18.83 -0.54
N SER A 596 44.92 18.57 0.25
CA SER A 596 43.97 17.48 -0.04
C SER A 596 43.22 17.73 -1.34
N GLY A 597 42.85 18.98 -1.60
CA GLY A 597 42.13 19.37 -2.79
C GLY A 597 42.96 19.23 -4.06
N ASN A 598 44.24 19.61 -4.01
CA ASN A 598 45.17 19.45 -5.11
C ASN A 598 45.36 17.99 -5.49
N ASN A 599 45.46 17.09 -4.51
CA ASN A 599 45.66 15.66 -4.78
C ASN A 599 44.53 15.04 -5.62
N ILE A 600 43.26 15.36 -5.31
CA ILE A 600 42.14 14.86 -6.13
C ILE A 600 41.99 15.65 -7.43
N TRP A 601 42.25 16.96 -7.41
CA TRP A 601 42.19 17.80 -8.60
C TRP A 601 43.16 17.33 -9.69
N ASN A 602 44.39 17.00 -9.29
CA ASN A 602 45.42 16.49 -10.18
C ASN A 602 45.02 15.17 -10.86
N ILE A 603 44.40 14.24 -10.14
CA ILE A 603 43.90 13.00 -10.75
C ILE A 603 42.81 13.29 -11.80
N MET A 604 41.95 14.28 -11.54
CA MET A 604 40.84 14.62 -12.43
C MET A 604 41.32 15.39 -13.67
N PHE A 605 42.09 16.46 -13.47
CA PHE A 605 42.46 17.43 -14.51
C PHE A 605 43.93 17.37 -14.96
N GLY A 606 44.77 16.56 -14.30
CA GLY A 606 46.17 16.34 -14.67
C GLY A 606 47.15 17.45 -14.28
N HIS A 607 46.71 18.41 -13.46
CA HIS A 607 47.54 19.51 -12.98
C HIS A 607 47.16 19.91 -11.56
N ARG A 608 48.03 20.66 -10.89
CA ARG A 608 47.81 21.21 -9.55
C ARG A 608 47.67 22.73 -9.63
N PHE A 609 47.01 23.31 -8.63
CA PHE A 609 47.04 24.76 -8.41
C PHE A 609 48.32 25.16 -7.69
N ASP A 610 48.89 26.30 -8.09
CA ASP A 610 49.99 26.92 -7.39
C ASP A 610 49.57 27.42 -6.00
N ARG A 611 50.55 27.62 -5.09
CA ARG A 611 50.31 28.18 -3.73
C ARG A 611 49.47 29.46 -3.74
N ARG A 612 49.69 30.32 -4.73
CA ARG A 612 48.95 31.60 -4.92
C ARG A 612 47.47 31.41 -5.26
N GLU A 613 47.07 30.22 -5.72
CA GLU A 613 45.71 29.87 -6.14
C GLU A 613 45.01 28.95 -5.14
N HIS A 614 45.64 28.66 -3.99
CA HIS A 614 45.08 27.81 -2.94
C HIS A 614 43.72 28.30 -2.39
N ASP A 615 43.37 29.58 -2.59
CA ASP A 615 42.01 30.11 -2.30
C ASP A 615 40.91 29.33 -3.04
N ILE A 616 41.17 28.88 -4.28
CA ILE A 616 40.19 28.14 -5.08
C ILE A 616 39.91 26.77 -4.45
N LEU A 617 40.97 26.08 -4.02
CA LEU A 617 40.86 24.78 -3.35
C LEU A 617 40.20 24.90 -1.97
N ARG A 618 40.51 25.96 -1.22
CA ARG A 618 39.83 26.27 0.04
C ARG A 618 38.34 26.51 -0.19
N LEU A 619 37.96 27.25 -1.23
CA LEU A 619 36.56 27.47 -1.58
C LEU A 619 35.85 26.16 -1.98
N LEU A 620 36.49 25.31 -2.77
CA LEU A 620 35.96 24.00 -3.16
C LEU A 620 35.71 23.11 -1.94
N CYS A 621 36.69 23.01 -1.04
CA CYS A 621 36.57 22.19 0.17
C CYS A 621 35.57 22.75 1.17
N TYR A 622 35.54 24.07 1.36
CA TYR A 622 34.52 24.73 2.16
C TYR A 622 33.11 24.48 1.61
N SER A 623 32.95 24.54 0.27
CA SER A 623 31.67 24.25 -0.39
C SER A 623 31.24 22.79 -0.25
N ALA A 624 32.18 21.85 -0.37
CA ALA A 624 31.93 20.44 -0.09
C ALA A 624 31.55 20.21 1.39
N TYR A 625 32.23 20.88 2.31
CA TYR A 625 31.94 20.82 3.74
C TYR A 625 30.53 21.36 4.07
N MET A 626 30.15 22.50 3.48
CA MET A 626 28.78 23.03 3.57
C MET A 626 27.74 22.04 3.04
N PHE A 627 28.03 21.33 1.93
CA PHE A 627 27.12 20.35 1.36
C PHE A 627 26.87 19.17 2.32
N VAL A 628 27.93 18.60 2.90
CA VAL A 628 27.81 17.40 3.76
C VAL A 628 27.25 17.73 5.15
N THR A 629 27.43 18.94 5.66
CA THR A 629 26.93 19.38 6.97
C THR A 629 25.56 20.07 6.94
N ALA A 630 24.98 20.27 5.74
CA ALA A 630 23.68 20.92 5.59
C ALA A 630 22.49 20.08 6.08
N ASN A 631 22.65 18.77 6.26
CA ASN A 631 21.58 17.84 6.65
C ASN A 631 21.99 17.06 7.91
N ASP A 632 21.21 16.05 8.29
CA ASP A 632 21.59 15.07 9.31
C ASP A 632 21.91 13.70 8.69
N THR A 633 22.31 12.74 9.54
CA THR A 633 22.77 11.41 9.12
C THR A 633 21.70 10.55 8.43
N THR A 634 20.42 10.91 8.54
CA THR A 634 19.30 10.25 7.84
C THR A 634 18.96 10.88 6.48
N GLY A 635 19.70 11.91 6.07
CA GLY A 635 19.43 12.70 4.86
C GLY A 635 18.69 14.02 5.13
N GLY A 636 18.34 14.33 6.39
CA GLY A 636 17.68 15.58 6.75
C GLY A 636 16.16 15.59 6.52
N ALA A 637 15.50 16.61 7.07
CA ALA A 637 14.05 16.76 6.96
C ALA A 637 13.56 16.88 5.50
N ILE A 638 14.37 17.45 4.60
CA ILE A 638 14.04 17.59 3.17
C ILE A 638 13.97 16.23 2.47
N PHE A 639 14.85 15.28 2.84
CA PHE A 639 14.78 13.91 2.31
C PHE A 639 13.45 13.24 2.68
N GLN A 640 12.97 13.50 3.90
CA GLN A 640 11.71 12.94 4.40
C GLN A 640 10.47 13.65 3.84
N ARG A 641 10.57 14.96 3.64
CA ARG A 641 9.48 15.84 3.20
C ARG A 641 10.02 16.85 2.18
N PRO A 642 9.99 16.52 0.88
CA PRO A 642 10.55 17.38 -0.17
C PRO A 642 9.96 18.80 -0.23
N ILE A 643 8.71 18.99 0.24
CA ILE A 643 8.07 20.32 0.31
C ILE A 643 8.84 21.30 1.23
N LEU A 644 9.65 20.80 2.16
CA LEU A 644 10.43 21.64 3.08
C LEU A 644 11.55 22.43 2.36
N ARG A 645 11.90 22.09 1.12
CA ARG A 645 12.88 22.84 0.32
C ARG A 645 12.50 24.30 0.04
N TYR A 646 11.21 24.63 0.11
CA TYR A 646 10.72 25.99 -0.12
C TYR A 646 10.90 26.93 1.09
N PHE A 647 11.34 26.41 2.24
CA PHE A 647 11.56 27.18 3.47
C PHE A 647 13.00 27.69 3.62
N GLY A 648 13.68 27.93 2.49
CA GLY A 648 15.06 28.44 2.46
C GLY A 648 16.03 27.56 3.23
N ASN A 649 16.87 28.15 4.08
CA ASN A 649 17.91 27.43 4.82
C ASN A 649 17.46 26.85 6.16
N MET A 650 16.19 26.98 6.56
CA MET A 650 15.70 26.47 7.84
C MET A 650 15.94 24.95 7.99
N PHE A 651 15.84 24.21 6.89
CA PHE A 651 16.12 22.78 6.82
C PHE A 651 17.39 22.45 6.02
N GLY A 652 18.27 23.44 5.81
CA GLY A 652 19.57 23.26 5.14
C GLY A 652 19.56 23.27 3.61
N TYR A 653 18.41 23.45 2.94
CA TYR A 653 18.32 23.38 1.47
C TYR A 653 19.26 24.37 0.77
N THR A 654 19.28 25.64 1.21
CA THR A 654 20.11 26.68 0.59
C THR A 654 21.60 26.35 0.70
N ASN A 655 22.08 25.92 1.86
CA ASN A 655 23.48 25.52 2.07
C ASN A 655 23.83 24.27 1.25
N HIS A 656 22.95 23.26 1.24
CA HIS A 656 23.12 22.06 0.45
C HIS A 656 23.27 22.38 -1.04
N MET A 657 22.34 23.15 -1.59
CA MET A 657 22.37 23.55 -3.00
C MET A 657 23.58 24.43 -3.30
N LYS A 658 23.85 25.46 -2.50
CA LYS A 658 24.98 26.37 -2.69
C LYS A 658 26.31 25.62 -2.69
N GLY A 659 26.50 24.67 -1.76
CA GLY A 659 27.69 23.83 -1.69
C GLY A 659 27.90 23.03 -2.97
N SER A 660 26.87 22.29 -3.41
CA SER A 660 26.94 21.49 -4.65
C SER A 660 27.15 22.36 -5.89
N THR A 661 26.37 23.44 -6.05
CA THR A 661 26.41 24.28 -7.26
C THR A 661 27.72 25.04 -7.38
N THR A 662 28.33 25.46 -6.26
CA THR A 662 29.63 26.16 -6.30
C THR A 662 30.71 25.23 -6.83
N VAL A 663 30.76 23.98 -6.35
CA VAL A 663 31.69 22.97 -6.85
C VAL A 663 31.44 22.68 -8.33
N SER A 664 30.19 22.41 -8.73
CA SER A 664 29.86 22.12 -10.13
C SER A 664 30.14 23.30 -11.08
N ASN A 665 29.95 24.54 -10.64
CA ASN A 665 30.25 25.73 -11.44
C ASN A 665 31.75 25.93 -11.65
N ILE A 666 32.56 25.69 -10.61
CA ILE A 666 34.02 25.74 -10.74
C ILE A 666 34.49 24.63 -11.67
N ILE A 667 34.02 23.39 -11.47
CA ILE A 667 34.32 22.26 -12.38
C ILE A 667 33.96 22.62 -13.82
N LYS A 668 32.77 23.17 -14.06
CA LYS A 668 32.34 23.59 -15.40
C LYS A 668 33.29 24.63 -16.01
N LYS A 669 33.72 25.63 -15.24
CA LYS A 669 34.69 26.64 -15.70
C LYS A 669 36.00 26.01 -16.17
N TYR A 670 36.56 25.07 -15.39
CA TYR A 670 37.82 24.40 -15.76
C TYR A 670 37.62 23.36 -16.86
N LEU A 671 36.43 22.76 -16.97
CA LEU A 671 36.09 21.88 -18.07
C LEU A 671 36.12 22.60 -19.42
N GLU A 672 35.62 23.84 -19.49
CA GLU A 672 35.71 24.66 -20.71
C GLU A 672 37.17 24.93 -21.12
N TYR A 673 38.05 25.19 -20.15
CA TYR A 673 39.48 25.34 -20.43
C TYR A 673 40.11 24.03 -20.92
N GLN A 674 39.76 22.89 -20.31
CA GLN A 674 40.28 21.58 -20.69
C GLN A 674 39.88 21.19 -22.12
N LYS A 675 38.63 21.52 -22.54
CA LYS A 675 38.17 21.26 -23.91
C LYS A 675 39.02 21.94 -24.99
N VAL A 676 39.58 23.11 -24.69
CA VAL A 676 40.43 23.86 -25.63
C VAL A 676 41.88 23.37 -25.62
N THR A 677 42.34 22.81 -24.50
CA THR A 677 43.74 22.40 -24.29
C THR A 677 43.99 20.91 -24.46
N ILE A 678 42.93 20.11 -24.67
CA ILE A 678 43.03 18.66 -24.80
C ILE A 678 43.92 18.25 -25.98
N SER A 679 44.94 17.44 -25.68
CA SER A 679 45.82 16.85 -26.70
C SER A 679 45.23 15.54 -27.21
N GLU A 680 45.33 15.24 -28.50
CA GLU A 680 44.89 13.95 -29.04
C GLU A 680 45.75 12.79 -28.54
N ASN A 681 47.06 13.03 -28.36
CA ASN A 681 48.06 11.98 -28.13
C ASN A 681 48.49 11.81 -26.68
N ASP A 682 48.21 12.79 -25.83
CA ASP A 682 48.60 12.76 -24.41
C ASP A 682 47.37 13.05 -23.54
N ASP A 683 47.13 12.21 -22.53
CA ASP A 683 46.05 12.38 -21.57
C ASP A 683 46.69 12.81 -20.25
N GLN A 684 46.33 13.99 -19.74
CA GLN A 684 46.89 14.54 -18.50
C GLN A 684 46.08 14.06 -17.28
N GLY A 685 44.76 13.95 -17.42
CA GLY A 685 43.87 13.52 -16.34
C GLY A 685 42.64 12.77 -16.81
N PHE A 686 41.80 12.35 -15.85
CA PHE A 686 40.56 11.63 -16.14
C PHE A 686 39.60 12.40 -17.07
N VAL A 687 39.54 13.73 -16.96
CA VAL A 687 38.69 14.57 -17.81
C VAL A 687 39.02 14.38 -19.29
N ASP A 688 40.30 14.27 -19.67
CA ASP A 688 40.71 14.09 -21.07
C ASP A 688 40.17 12.79 -21.64
N LYS A 689 40.28 11.69 -20.88
CA LYS A 689 39.74 10.38 -21.27
C LYS A 689 38.23 10.45 -21.50
N TYR A 690 37.51 11.16 -20.63
CA TYR A 690 36.05 11.30 -20.75
C TYR A 690 35.67 12.18 -21.95
N LEU A 691 36.35 13.31 -22.15
CA LEU A 691 36.11 14.20 -23.31
C LEU A 691 36.41 13.48 -24.63
N LYS A 692 37.49 12.69 -24.72
CA LYS A 692 37.77 11.85 -25.90
C LYS A 692 36.69 10.80 -26.14
N LYS A 693 36.14 10.20 -25.07
CA LYS A 693 35.01 9.27 -25.18
C LYS A 693 33.76 9.99 -25.70
N LEU A 694 33.48 11.19 -25.21
CA LEU A 694 32.36 12.02 -25.66
C LEU A 694 32.47 12.36 -27.15
N ASN A 695 33.66 12.71 -27.63
CA ASN A 695 33.90 13.10 -29.02
C ASN A 695 33.92 11.92 -30.02
N ARG A 696 34.23 10.69 -29.55
CA ARG A 696 34.33 9.51 -30.43
C ARG A 696 33.01 8.77 -30.63
N ASP A 697 32.06 8.94 -29.72
CA ASP A 697 30.90 8.07 -29.59
C ASP A 697 29.60 8.87 -29.73
N ASP A 698 29.36 9.40 -30.94
CA ASP A 698 28.18 10.22 -31.32
C ASP A 698 26.82 9.55 -31.02
N LYS A 699 26.80 8.26 -30.68
CA LYS A 699 25.59 7.45 -30.43
C LYS A 699 25.39 7.03 -28.98
N SER A 700 26.28 7.39 -28.06
CA SER A 700 26.18 6.97 -26.66
C SER A 700 25.26 7.89 -25.85
N ASN A 701 23.98 7.50 -25.68
CA ASN A 701 23.00 8.24 -24.85
C ASN A 701 23.41 8.42 -23.36
N ASN A 702 24.40 7.68 -22.86
CA ASN A 702 24.77 7.70 -21.43
C ASN A 702 25.93 8.64 -21.07
N PHE A 703 26.66 9.15 -22.05
CA PHE A 703 27.80 10.05 -21.84
C PHE A 703 27.44 11.44 -22.35
N THR A 704 27.33 12.40 -21.43
CA THR A 704 27.09 13.81 -21.74
C THR A 704 28.01 14.68 -20.90
N GLU A 705 28.13 15.94 -21.28
CA GLU A 705 28.86 16.93 -20.48
C GLU A 705 28.22 17.15 -19.10
N GLU A 706 26.89 17.27 -19.03
CA GLU A 706 26.18 17.39 -17.75
C GLU A 706 26.47 16.17 -16.85
N GLN A 707 26.50 14.96 -17.44
CA GLN A 707 26.87 13.74 -16.74
C GLN A 707 28.32 13.80 -16.22
N LEU A 708 29.27 14.33 -17.01
CA LEU A 708 30.66 14.52 -16.57
C LEU A 708 30.77 15.50 -15.41
N ILE A 709 30.10 16.65 -15.48
CA ILE A 709 30.13 17.66 -14.41
C ILE A 709 29.63 17.06 -13.09
N ILE A 710 28.51 16.34 -13.10
CA ILE A 710 27.98 15.71 -11.89
C ILE A 710 28.83 14.50 -11.46
N LEU A 711 29.41 13.74 -12.39
CA LEU A 711 30.35 12.66 -12.08
C LEU A 711 31.58 13.19 -11.31
N LEU A 712 32.19 14.27 -11.79
CA LEU A 712 33.32 14.93 -11.11
C LEU A 712 32.89 15.49 -9.75
N THR A 713 31.70 16.12 -9.69
CA THR A 713 31.15 16.64 -8.43
C THR A 713 30.95 15.51 -7.39
N ASP A 714 30.40 14.36 -7.81
CA ASP A 714 30.18 13.19 -6.95
C ASP A 714 31.48 12.56 -6.43
N LEU A 715 32.56 12.61 -7.22
CA LEU A 715 33.87 12.09 -6.83
C LEU A 715 34.65 13.07 -5.95
N MET A 716 34.54 14.37 -6.21
CA MET A 716 35.36 15.40 -5.56
C MET A 716 34.77 15.90 -4.23
N ILE A 717 33.45 16.07 -4.09
CA ILE A 717 32.85 16.52 -2.82
C ILE A 717 33.27 15.64 -1.64
N PRO A 718 33.20 14.29 -1.71
CA PRO A 718 33.65 13.44 -0.63
C PRO A 718 35.16 13.56 -0.40
N ALA A 719 35.98 13.62 -1.45
CA ALA A 719 37.43 13.76 -1.30
C ALA A 719 37.81 15.07 -0.58
N PHE A 720 37.12 16.16 -0.91
CA PHE A 720 37.31 17.49 -0.33
C PHE A 720 36.81 17.64 1.11
N SER A 721 35.86 16.81 1.55
CA SER A 721 35.24 16.93 2.87
C SER A 721 35.64 15.80 3.84
N ALA A 722 35.62 14.54 3.39
CA ALA A 722 35.82 13.37 4.23
C ALA A 722 37.28 13.20 4.69
N THR A 723 38.25 13.36 3.78
CA THR A 723 39.67 13.19 4.11
C THR A 723 40.15 14.22 5.12
N PRO A 724 39.95 15.55 4.93
CA PRO A 724 40.33 16.54 5.94
C PRO A 724 39.63 16.32 7.29
N SER A 725 38.35 15.89 7.27
CA SER A 725 37.59 15.59 8.48
C SER A 725 38.18 14.43 9.26
N MET A 726 38.53 13.32 8.60
CA MET A 726 39.13 12.15 9.25
C MET A 726 40.55 12.40 9.76
N ILE A 727 41.36 13.18 9.05
CA ILE A 727 42.69 13.60 9.55
C ILE A 727 42.51 14.39 10.85
N THR A 728 41.59 15.36 10.84
CA THR A 728 41.33 16.21 12.00
C THR A 728 40.76 15.43 13.18
N HIS A 729 39.83 14.50 12.94
CA HIS A 729 39.37 13.57 13.97
C HIS A 729 40.53 12.73 14.53
N THR A 730 41.37 12.16 13.67
CA THR A 730 42.53 11.36 14.10
C THR A 730 43.45 12.19 14.98
N ILE A 731 43.76 13.44 14.57
CA ILE A 731 44.55 14.40 15.35
C ILE A 731 43.91 14.64 16.73
N LYS A 732 42.60 14.89 16.80
CA LYS A 732 41.90 15.07 18.08
C LYS A 732 42.05 13.84 18.98
N TYR A 733 41.85 12.63 18.46
CA TYR A 733 41.98 11.40 19.25
C TYR A 733 43.40 11.21 19.77
N ILE A 734 44.44 11.38 18.95
CA ILE A 734 45.83 11.20 19.41
C ILE A 734 46.25 12.28 20.42
N MET A 735 45.74 13.51 20.31
CA MET A 735 46.03 14.58 21.29
C MET A 735 45.39 14.29 22.65
N HIS A 736 44.20 13.67 22.66
CA HIS A 736 43.58 13.14 23.88
C HIS A 736 44.27 11.90 24.44
N HIS A 737 45.14 11.26 23.65
CA HIS A 737 45.87 10.05 24.04
C HIS A 737 47.39 10.22 23.78
N PRO A 738 48.10 11.05 24.56
CA PRO A 738 49.51 11.38 24.29
C PRO A 738 50.45 10.18 24.17
N ARG A 739 50.17 9.08 24.90
CA ARG A 739 50.93 7.82 24.79
C ARG A 739 50.81 7.17 23.41
N VAL A 740 49.64 7.29 22.78
CA VAL A 740 49.43 6.82 21.40
C VAL A 740 50.20 7.70 20.44
N MET A 741 50.15 9.03 20.61
CA MET A 741 50.91 9.98 19.79
C MET A 741 52.43 9.68 19.87
N GLU A 742 52.97 9.56 21.08
CA GLU A 742 54.38 9.23 21.31
C GLU A 742 54.77 7.89 20.69
N ARG A 743 53.92 6.87 20.79
CA ARG A 743 54.20 5.56 20.20
C ARG A 743 54.20 5.59 18.67
N VAL A 744 53.30 6.35 18.05
CA VAL A 744 53.31 6.57 16.59
C VAL A 744 54.57 7.33 16.18
N GLN A 745 54.92 8.39 16.89
CA GLN A 745 56.12 9.19 16.65
C GLN A 745 57.39 8.32 16.74
N ASN A 746 57.52 7.52 17.80
CA ASN A 746 58.63 6.58 17.98
C ASN A 746 58.67 5.51 16.86
N GLU A 747 57.51 5.02 16.40
CA GLU A 747 57.47 4.10 15.26
C GLU A 747 58.03 4.75 13.98
N ILE A 748 57.62 6.00 13.70
CA ILE A 748 58.12 6.77 12.55
C ILE A 748 59.62 7.02 12.68
N ASP A 749 60.10 7.44 13.85
CA ASP A 749 61.51 7.74 14.08
C ASP A 749 62.39 6.48 13.92
N ASN A 750 61.90 5.31 14.35
CA ASN A 750 62.63 4.05 14.22
C ASN A 750 62.68 3.52 12.77
N VAL A 751 61.60 3.68 12.00
CA VAL A 751 61.49 3.11 10.63
C VAL A 751 62.04 4.08 9.58
N VAL A 752 61.76 5.38 9.72
CA VAL A 752 62.06 6.41 8.73
C VAL A 752 63.17 7.33 9.20
N GLY A 753 63.19 7.67 10.49
CA GLY A 753 64.09 8.66 11.07
C GLY A 753 63.70 10.10 10.71
N THR A 754 64.63 11.03 10.93
CA THR A 754 64.44 12.48 10.73
C THR A 754 65.12 13.03 9.47
N GLY A 755 65.91 12.22 8.76
CA GLY A 755 66.71 12.65 7.61
C GLY A 755 65.97 12.70 6.27
N ARG A 756 64.74 12.16 6.18
CA ARG A 756 63.88 12.20 4.99
C ARG A 756 62.41 12.20 5.39
N LEU A 757 61.53 12.63 4.50
CA LEU A 757 60.09 12.52 4.71
C LEU A 757 59.61 11.08 4.60
N VAL A 758 58.51 10.78 5.31
CA VAL A 758 57.78 9.51 5.16
C VAL A 758 57.28 9.38 3.73
N THR A 759 57.46 8.20 3.15
CA THR A 759 57.00 7.85 1.80
C THR A 759 55.97 6.73 1.85
N TRP A 760 55.32 6.46 0.72
CA TRP A 760 54.35 5.38 0.59
C TRP A 760 54.92 3.99 0.88
N GLU A 761 56.22 3.80 0.64
CA GLU A 761 56.88 2.52 0.83
C GLU A 761 57.04 2.16 2.32
N ASP A 762 57.06 3.18 3.17
CA ASP A 762 57.20 3.02 4.62
C ASP A 762 55.90 2.53 5.27
N ARG A 763 54.75 2.72 4.62
CA ARG A 763 53.43 2.33 5.15
C ARG A 763 53.34 0.85 5.53
N LYS A 764 54.05 -0.02 4.82
CA LYS A 764 54.09 -1.47 5.11
C LYS A 764 54.82 -1.82 6.41
N ASN A 765 55.55 -0.86 7.00
CA ASN A 765 56.34 -1.01 8.21
C ASN A 765 55.83 -0.13 9.36
N LEU A 766 54.93 0.82 9.10
CA LEU A 766 54.32 1.72 10.09
C LEU A 766 52.94 1.19 10.51
N HIS A 767 52.95 0.01 11.15
CA HIS A 767 51.74 -0.73 11.51
C HIS A 767 50.94 -0.04 12.61
N TYR A 768 51.59 0.56 13.60
CA TYR A 768 50.93 1.22 14.72
C TYR A 768 50.24 2.52 14.28
N LEU A 769 50.84 3.29 13.36
CA LEU A 769 50.16 4.41 12.71
C LEU A 769 48.91 3.94 11.94
N GLU A 770 49.04 2.91 11.10
CA GLU A 770 47.91 2.36 10.35
C GLU A 770 46.80 1.82 11.28
N ALA A 771 47.18 1.17 12.38
CA ALA A 771 46.26 0.70 13.42
C ALA A 771 45.54 1.87 14.10
N THR A 772 46.23 2.98 14.36
CA THR A 772 45.67 4.21 14.93
C THR A 772 44.63 4.83 14.00
N ILE A 773 44.90 4.86 12.68
CA ILE A 773 43.95 5.34 11.67
C ILE A 773 42.70 4.45 11.62
N ARG A 774 42.86 3.12 11.65
CA ARG A 774 41.75 2.16 11.65
C ARG A 774 40.89 2.28 12.91
N GLU A 775 41.51 2.42 14.08
CA GLU A 775 40.77 2.62 15.32
C GLU A 775 40.03 3.96 15.33
N THR A 776 40.63 5.02 14.77
CA THR A 776 39.92 6.29 14.61
C THR A 776 38.72 6.13 13.68
N MET A 777 38.85 5.46 12.53
CA MET A 777 37.73 5.21 11.61
C MET A 777 36.60 4.38 12.22
N ARG A 778 36.92 3.46 13.14
CA ARG A 778 35.94 2.68 13.88
C ARG A 778 35.20 3.57 14.87
N ILE A 779 35.92 4.13 15.84
CA ILE A 779 35.30 4.88 16.94
C ILE A 779 34.62 6.16 16.43
N GLU A 780 35.26 6.84 15.47
CA GLU A 780 34.72 8.01 14.79
C GLU A 780 34.12 7.63 13.44
N THR A 781 32.91 7.10 13.50
CA THR A 781 32.19 6.67 12.29
C THR A 781 31.78 7.86 11.44
N LEU A 782 32.58 8.20 10.43
CA LEU A 782 32.36 9.39 9.60
C LEU A 782 30.99 9.38 8.90
N ALA A 783 30.53 8.22 8.42
CA ALA A 783 29.23 8.06 7.75
C ALA A 783 28.37 7.02 8.50
N PRO A 784 27.73 7.40 9.63
CA PRO A 784 27.07 6.46 10.55
C PRO A 784 26.07 5.50 9.93
N LEU A 785 25.21 5.99 9.03
CA LEU A 785 24.18 5.20 8.34
C LEU A 785 24.57 4.80 6.91
N GLY A 786 25.82 5.08 6.51
CA GLY A 786 26.26 4.97 5.13
C GLY A 786 25.44 5.83 4.17
N ILE A 787 25.56 5.53 2.88
CA ILE A 787 24.64 6.07 1.86
C ILE A 787 23.47 5.09 1.72
N PRO A 788 22.21 5.53 1.75
CA PRO A 788 21.06 4.62 1.70
C PRO A 788 21.04 3.76 0.44
N HIS A 789 20.83 2.47 0.65
CA HIS A 789 20.61 1.45 -0.38
C HIS A 789 19.11 1.30 -0.66
N LYS A 790 18.75 0.63 -1.76
CA LYS A 790 17.37 0.33 -2.13
C LYS A 790 17.28 -1.08 -2.69
N SER A 791 16.29 -1.86 -2.26
CA SER A 791 16.04 -3.17 -2.87
C SER A 791 15.54 -3.01 -4.31
N VAL A 792 16.15 -3.72 -5.26
CA VAL A 792 15.79 -3.63 -6.69
C VAL A 792 14.68 -4.60 -7.09
N LYS A 793 14.46 -5.65 -6.30
CA LYS A 793 13.38 -6.66 -6.45
C LYS A 793 12.94 -7.14 -5.07
N LYS A 794 11.79 -7.83 -5.01
CA LYS A 794 11.37 -8.55 -3.80
C LYS A 794 12.47 -9.58 -3.48
N THR A 795 12.88 -9.63 -2.23
CA THR A 795 13.98 -10.46 -1.76
C THR A 795 13.79 -10.83 -0.29
N THR A 796 14.76 -11.50 0.30
CA THR A 796 14.84 -11.77 1.74
C THR A 796 16.05 -11.07 2.36
N LEU A 797 16.03 -10.84 3.66
CA LEU A 797 17.17 -10.39 4.47
C LEU A 797 17.10 -11.12 5.81
N GLY A 798 18.03 -12.04 6.08
CA GLY A 798 17.82 -13.03 7.13
C GLY A 798 16.49 -13.77 6.93
N ASP A 799 15.66 -13.80 7.96
CA ASP A 799 14.35 -14.47 7.95
C ASP A 799 13.20 -13.54 7.50
N TYR A 800 13.51 -12.31 7.06
CA TYR A 800 12.53 -11.30 6.69
C TYR A 800 12.31 -11.21 5.19
N GLU A 801 11.06 -11.09 4.74
CA GLU A 801 10.75 -10.71 3.36
C GLU A 801 10.87 -9.19 3.15
N ILE A 802 11.64 -8.78 2.15
CA ILE A 802 11.86 -7.38 1.80
C ILE A 802 11.18 -7.05 0.45
N PRO A 803 10.17 -6.18 0.43
CA PRO A 803 9.54 -5.72 -0.82
C PRO A 803 10.55 -5.03 -1.74
N ALA A 804 10.28 -5.02 -3.04
CA ALA A 804 11.02 -4.17 -3.98
C ALA A 804 10.87 -2.69 -3.62
N ASN A 805 11.87 -1.87 -3.96
CA ASN A 805 11.93 -0.43 -3.69
C ASN A 805 11.93 -0.05 -2.19
N THR A 806 12.36 -0.95 -1.32
CA THR A 806 12.54 -0.68 0.11
C THR A 806 13.88 0.00 0.35
N THR A 807 13.88 1.15 1.03
CA THR A 807 15.13 1.84 1.43
C THR A 807 15.79 1.09 2.58
N ILE A 808 17.10 0.90 2.52
CA ILE A 808 17.88 0.24 3.57
C ILE A 808 19.04 1.13 3.99
N PHE A 809 19.15 1.38 5.29
CA PHE A 809 20.32 2.01 5.92
C PHE A 809 21.20 0.96 6.59
N THR A 810 22.51 1.11 6.42
CA THR A 810 23.53 0.30 7.10
C THR A 810 24.10 1.08 8.26
N ASN A 811 23.73 0.74 9.48
CA ASN A 811 24.15 1.46 10.68
C ASN A 811 25.56 1.02 11.12
N PHE A 812 26.58 1.56 10.44
CA PHE A 812 27.98 1.35 10.79
C PHE A 812 28.29 1.85 12.20
N ALA A 813 27.66 2.92 12.68
CA ALA A 813 27.90 3.43 14.03
C ALA A 813 27.51 2.40 15.10
N ALA A 814 26.37 1.71 14.92
CA ALA A 814 25.99 0.61 15.80
C ALA A 814 26.97 -0.56 15.72
N MET A 815 27.39 -0.97 14.52
CA MET A 815 28.37 -2.05 14.34
C MET A 815 29.74 -1.71 14.94
N HIS A 816 30.20 -0.46 14.82
CA HIS A 816 31.47 0.00 15.36
C HIS A 816 31.48 0.07 16.89
N HIS A 817 30.32 0.18 17.53
CA HIS A 817 30.16 0.22 18.98
C HIS A 817 29.43 -1.02 19.53
N ASP A 818 29.33 -2.10 18.75
CA ASP A 818 28.65 -3.32 19.17
C ASP A 818 29.52 -4.09 20.19
N PRO A 819 29.09 -4.24 21.46
CA PRO A 819 29.85 -4.99 22.45
C PRO A 819 29.97 -6.49 22.12
N ASP A 820 29.15 -7.02 21.20
CA ASP A 820 29.27 -8.39 20.72
C ASP A 820 30.45 -8.57 19.74
N LEU A 821 30.95 -7.46 19.16
CA LEU A 821 32.06 -7.44 18.19
C LEU A 821 33.34 -6.85 18.76
N TRP A 822 33.23 -5.97 19.76
CA TRP A 822 34.34 -5.24 20.36
C TRP A 822 34.25 -5.36 21.88
N ASP A 823 35.32 -5.79 22.55
CA ASP A 823 35.31 -5.98 24.01
C ASP A 823 34.96 -4.69 24.79
N ASP A 824 35.68 -3.61 24.46
CA ASP A 824 35.55 -2.28 25.06
C ASP A 824 35.38 -1.22 23.96
N PRO A 825 34.19 -1.14 23.32
CA PRO A 825 33.95 -0.36 22.10
C PRO A 825 34.18 1.14 22.26
N GLU A 826 33.96 1.67 23.47
CA GLU A 826 34.09 3.11 23.78
C GLU A 826 35.54 3.54 24.04
N ILE A 827 36.47 2.59 24.20
CA ILE A 827 37.87 2.90 24.50
C ILE A 827 38.65 3.00 23.19
N PHE A 828 39.36 4.11 22.99
CA PHE A 828 40.29 4.27 21.88
C PHE A 828 41.55 3.42 22.12
N ARG A 829 41.68 2.30 21.40
CA ARG A 829 42.78 1.34 21.54
C ARG A 829 43.28 0.84 20.18
N PRO A 830 44.30 1.50 19.58
CA PRO A 830 44.90 1.07 18.31
C PRO A 830 45.34 -0.40 18.30
N GLU A 831 45.75 -0.94 19.45
CA GLU A 831 46.21 -2.32 19.63
C GLU A 831 45.17 -3.37 19.20
N ARG A 832 43.86 -3.03 19.13
CA ARG A 832 42.83 -3.92 18.55
C ARG A 832 43.15 -4.35 17.12
N PHE A 833 43.85 -3.50 16.38
CA PHE A 833 44.20 -3.77 14.99
C PHE A 833 45.57 -4.44 14.82
N LEU A 834 46.20 -4.87 15.92
CA LEU A 834 47.50 -5.50 15.92
C LEU A 834 47.42 -6.91 16.51
N LYS A 835 48.20 -7.81 15.95
CA LYS A 835 48.51 -9.11 16.54
C LYS A 835 49.58 -8.96 17.63
N GLU A 836 49.81 -10.03 18.39
CA GLU A 836 50.89 -10.09 19.39
C GLU A 836 52.28 -9.82 18.78
N ASP A 837 52.50 -10.17 17.51
CA ASP A 837 53.75 -9.92 16.76
C ASP A 837 53.87 -8.50 16.19
N GLY A 838 52.89 -7.63 16.44
CA GLY A 838 52.85 -6.25 15.94
C GLY A 838 52.41 -6.11 14.48
N GLN A 839 52.01 -7.19 13.80
CA GLN A 839 51.42 -7.09 12.45
C GLN A 839 49.96 -6.67 12.50
N LEU A 840 49.49 -6.03 11.44
CA LEU A 840 48.09 -5.64 11.29
C LEU A 840 47.15 -6.86 11.18
N VAL A 841 46.02 -6.80 11.88
CA VAL A 841 44.90 -7.74 11.67
C VAL A 841 44.07 -7.35 10.45
N LYS A 842 43.17 -8.24 10.04
CA LYS A 842 42.20 -7.95 8.98
C LYS A 842 41.22 -6.88 9.46
N ASP A 843 41.14 -5.78 8.72
CA ASP A 843 40.14 -4.74 8.95
C ASP A 843 38.75 -5.24 8.52
N PHE A 844 37.84 -5.38 9.49
CA PHE A 844 36.45 -5.75 9.27
C PHE A 844 35.47 -4.61 9.61
N THR A 845 35.97 -3.39 9.83
CA THR A 845 35.16 -2.22 10.20
C THR A 845 34.33 -1.68 9.03
N LEU A 846 34.65 -2.04 7.79
CA LEU A 846 33.90 -1.60 6.59
C LEU A 846 33.67 -0.06 6.53
N PRO A 847 34.65 0.80 6.86
CA PRO A 847 34.40 2.25 6.99
C PRO A 847 34.15 2.92 5.62
N PHE A 848 34.45 2.20 4.54
CA PHE A 848 34.22 2.58 3.15
C PHE A 848 33.04 1.82 2.51
N GLY A 849 32.28 1.05 3.30
CA GLY A 849 31.26 0.11 2.83
C GLY A 849 31.85 -1.21 2.32
N PHE A 850 31.05 -1.95 1.54
CA PHE A 850 31.44 -3.26 0.99
C PHE A 850 30.69 -3.55 -0.32
N GLY A 851 31.11 -4.59 -1.05
CA GLY A 851 30.45 -5.09 -2.25
C GLY A 851 30.55 -4.19 -3.48
N ARG A 852 29.57 -4.26 -4.39
CA ARG A 852 29.61 -3.56 -5.69
C ARG A 852 29.57 -2.03 -5.54
N ARG A 853 29.01 -1.54 -4.43
CA ARG A 853 28.90 -0.13 -4.06
C ARG A 853 30.02 0.37 -3.13
N LEU A 854 31.06 -0.43 -2.88
CA LEU A 854 32.26 -0.01 -2.13
C LEU A 854 32.76 1.37 -2.58
N CYS A 855 33.21 2.20 -1.64
CA CYS A 855 33.73 3.52 -1.95
C CYS A 855 34.76 3.47 -3.08
N ALA A 856 34.56 4.28 -4.12
CA ALA A 856 35.48 4.36 -5.25
C ALA A 856 36.89 4.80 -4.81
N GLY A 857 36.96 5.65 -3.80
CA GLY A 857 38.19 6.27 -3.32
C GLY A 857 38.82 5.62 -2.11
N GLU A 858 38.46 4.37 -1.71
CA GLU A 858 39.01 3.74 -0.49
C GLU A 858 40.56 3.78 -0.47
N THR A 859 41.18 3.22 -1.51
CA THR A 859 42.64 3.16 -1.61
C THR A 859 43.27 4.57 -1.61
N TYR A 860 42.66 5.50 -2.36
CA TYR A 860 43.11 6.90 -2.41
C TYR A 860 43.02 7.58 -1.04
N ALA A 861 41.90 7.42 -0.33
CA ALA A 861 41.68 8.03 0.97
C ALA A 861 42.65 7.46 2.01
N ARG A 862 42.79 6.12 2.10
CA ARG A 862 43.73 5.48 3.04
C ARG A 862 45.17 5.97 2.83
N TYR A 863 45.58 6.19 1.59
CA TYR A 863 46.88 6.81 1.30
C TYR A 863 46.93 8.24 1.83
N ASN A 864 46.06 9.13 1.40
CA ASN A 864 46.12 10.54 1.82
C ASN A 864 46.07 10.69 3.35
N LEU A 865 45.22 9.92 4.05
CA LEU A 865 45.16 9.92 5.50
C LEU A 865 46.49 9.51 6.12
N PHE A 866 47.06 8.39 5.68
CA PHE A 866 48.34 7.90 6.18
C PHE A 866 49.47 8.92 5.93
N GLY A 867 49.61 9.39 4.69
CA GLY A 867 50.68 10.30 4.30
C GLY A 867 50.66 11.60 5.09
N THR A 868 49.50 12.26 5.17
CA THR A 868 49.38 13.53 5.90
C THR A 868 49.58 13.35 7.41
N LEU A 869 49.03 12.29 8.02
CA LEU A 869 49.23 12.04 9.45
C LEU A 869 50.67 11.69 9.78
N ALA A 870 51.32 10.84 8.96
CA ALA A 870 52.72 10.50 9.13
C ALA A 870 53.62 11.74 9.03
N LEU A 871 53.36 12.60 8.03
CA LEU A 871 54.09 13.85 7.81
C LEU A 871 53.97 14.80 9.01
N LEU A 872 52.74 15.01 9.51
CA LEU A 872 52.49 15.86 10.67
C LEU A 872 53.17 15.33 11.92
N LEU A 873 53.05 14.02 12.20
CA LEU A 873 53.62 13.39 13.40
C LEU A 873 55.13 13.23 13.34
N GLN A 874 55.70 13.10 12.15
CA GLN A 874 57.15 13.12 11.96
C GLN A 874 57.73 14.48 12.34
N ASN A 875 57.03 15.58 12.02
CA ASN A 875 57.60 16.93 12.07
C ASN A 875 57.12 17.80 13.24
N PHE A 876 56.02 17.45 13.90
CA PHE A 876 55.39 18.31 14.91
C PHE A 876 54.86 17.52 16.11
N ASN A 877 54.96 18.15 17.28
CA ASN A 877 54.18 17.84 18.46
C ASN A 877 52.90 18.69 18.44
N LEU A 878 51.77 18.08 18.79
CA LEU A 878 50.44 18.68 18.66
C LEU A 878 49.86 18.96 20.04
N PHE A 879 49.41 20.19 20.28
CA PHE A 879 48.87 20.64 21.56
C PHE A 879 47.52 21.34 21.43
N PHE A 880 46.65 21.10 22.41
CA PHE A 880 45.39 21.82 22.52
C PHE A 880 45.64 23.31 22.79
N VAL A 881 44.73 24.14 22.29
CA VAL A 881 44.68 25.57 22.58
C VAL A 881 43.50 25.81 23.53
N GLU A 882 43.73 26.59 24.58
CA GLU A 882 42.69 26.89 25.56
C GLU A 882 41.52 27.65 24.91
N GLY A 883 40.29 27.25 25.24
CA GLY A 883 39.06 27.85 24.69
C GLY A 883 38.58 27.30 23.35
N GLU A 884 39.40 26.50 22.65
CA GLU A 884 39.01 25.86 21.39
C GLU A 884 38.13 24.62 21.58
N PRO A 885 37.26 24.26 20.60
CA PRO A 885 36.32 23.13 20.68
C PRO A 885 37.04 21.79 20.49
N SER A 886 37.89 21.47 21.47
CA SER A 886 38.83 20.36 21.48
C SER A 886 38.24 19.05 22.00
N SER A 887 37.03 19.06 22.59
CA SER A 887 36.38 17.85 23.09
C SER A 887 36.15 16.85 21.96
N LEU A 888 36.23 15.54 22.25
CA LEU A 888 35.85 14.51 21.27
C LEU A 888 34.40 14.68 20.81
N GLU A 889 33.50 15.19 21.66
CA GLU A 889 32.09 15.48 21.35
C GLU A 889 31.87 16.75 20.49
N ASP A 890 32.90 17.56 20.27
CA ASP A 890 32.82 18.76 19.45
C ASP A 890 32.78 18.44 17.94
N LYS A 891 31.58 18.05 17.51
CA LYS A 891 31.27 17.59 16.16
C LYS A 891 30.09 18.38 15.58
N LEU A 892 30.00 18.39 14.25
CA LEU A 892 28.88 18.93 13.49
C LEU A 892 28.06 17.77 12.90
N PRO A 893 26.72 17.87 12.94
CA PRO A 893 25.87 16.92 12.26
C PRO A 893 25.96 17.10 10.75
N GLY A 894 25.60 16.05 10.02
CA GLY A 894 25.76 16.00 8.57
C GLY A 894 25.35 14.65 8.02
N ILE A 895 25.39 14.53 6.69
CA ILE A 895 25.55 13.23 6.02
C ILE A 895 26.83 12.56 6.54
N LEU A 896 27.87 13.39 6.78
CA LEU A 896 29.09 13.01 7.48
C LEU A 896 29.14 13.67 8.86
N VAL A 897 29.61 12.95 9.86
CA VAL A 897 29.90 13.49 11.20
C VAL A 897 31.26 14.17 11.16
N SER A 898 31.26 15.50 11.04
CA SER A 898 32.47 16.27 10.79
C SER A 898 32.97 16.99 12.05
N PRO A 899 34.29 17.23 12.20
CA PRO A 899 34.82 17.94 13.37
C PRO A 899 34.46 19.41 13.34
N LYS A 900 34.20 20.03 14.51
CA LYS A 900 34.20 21.50 14.57
C LYS A 900 35.59 22.03 14.24
N LYS A 901 35.65 23.20 13.59
CA LYS A 901 36.92 23.88 13.35
C LYS A 901 37.58 24.20 14.69
N LEU A 902 38.88 23.95 14.78
CA LEU A 902 39.66 24.23 15.98
C LEU A 902 41.08 24.67 15.63
N TRP A 903 41.60 25.61 16.42
CA TRP A 903 43.02 25.94 16.38
C TRP A 903 43.82 24.89 17.17
N ILE A 904 44.91 24.42 16.56
CA ILE A 904 45.84 23.47 17.15
C ILE A 904 47.22 24.11 17.14
N ARG A 905 47.94 23.99 18.25
CA ARG A 905 49.32 24.46 18.36
C ARG A 905 50.28 23.38 17.89
N LEU A 906 51.07 23.68 16.87
CA LEU A 906 52.08 22.79 16.28
C LEU A 906 53.47 23.26 16.72
N GLU A 907 54.20 22.44 17.46
CA GLU A 907 55.60 22.71 17.82
C GLU A 907 56.51 21.79 17.01
N PRO A 908 57.51 22.30 16.26
CA PRO A 908 58.45 21.47 15.53
C PRO A 908 59.16 20.43 16.41
N ARG A 909 59.35 19.22 15.90
CA ARG A 909 60.09 18.12 16.54
C ARG A 909 61.57 18.13 16.19
#